data_AF-A0AAV5GKL7-F1
#
_entry.id   AF-A0AAV5GKL7-F1
#
_cell.length_a   1.000
_cell.length_b   1.000
_cell.length_c   1.000
_cell.angle_alpha   90.00
_cell.angle_beta   90.00
_cell.angle_gamma   90.00
#
_symmetry.space_group_name_H-M   'P 1'
#
loop_
_entity.id
_entity.type
_entity.pdbx_description
1 polymer ?
#
loop_
_entity_poly.entity_id
_entity_poly.type
_entity_poly.pdbx_seq_one_letter_code
_entity_poly.pdbx_strand_id
1 'polypeptide(L)'
;MADGDIDYSDLEQQFHTEYVSPLDSVVILDGAPVVGADKSDRLLKALTKTAAKEAGVSISPEQIEMPTDESGQSKGFMFISLANPTEAQAFQRAMHGHAFDKRHTFSVIPFTDVDSYANLDEEYAEPAQEEWAPREHFRAWLADPAGRDQIALYRGDDLSVEWANKAGASETAHQRTKWTDLFTQWSPQGTYLATMHLQGVALWGGKSFDRINRFAHPEVKLIDFSSYERYLVTWSPRPIEPATGPMSPFTDEDAGNHLAVWDIVTGALVRTFPMVGVSNDPNEANKRIVWPMFKWSPDEKYVARVTPGQQISVYETPSMAMLGKKSIKIDGVVDFEWAPMNDKEREALEAERNGLAKPGSTVRENKIAFWTPEIANQPARVSLMNLPSRTIIRSKNLFNVHDCKIHWQSNGDYLCVKVDRHTKTGKTKYTNLELFRLREKDCPVQVVELKDAVVAFAWEPQGSRFGLITTADPNYSNPAPGTGMPKTALTFYAYDQRKGDFLPLKTFADANQRTSNNLFWSPKGRHVVAATLGSTSKFDVDFFDLDLDRPEGNQQDQSAQQQQQQQQQQQSTGDAIRLVVSREPFGTTDIEWDPSGRYVATYGSTWMGSLEAGFAIWDFKGENIQEAKVDKFKQLLWRPRPPTLLSREQQRAVRKNLREYSRQFEEQDELDAANENSELVERRQRLLDEWNAWRSECLAALEQRRNELGRPPKASLVKAAEGLKEEEEVEEIVEEVIEEKTEIVG
;
A
#
# COMPACT_ATOMS: atom_id res chain seq x y z
N MET A 1 -1.84 53.12 2.26
CA MET A 1 -3.14 52.43 2.03
C MET A 1 -2.80 51.18 1.24
N ALA A 2 -2.84 49.96 1.75
CA ALA A 2 -3.46 49.41 2.95
C ALA A 2 -2.41 48.72 3.84
N ASP A 3 -2.53 48.88 5.16
CA ASP A 3 -1.74 48.14 6.15
C ASP A 3 -2.25 46.70 6.21
N GLY A 4 -1.32 45.73 6.21
CA GLY A 4 -1.61 44.32 6.28
C GLY A 4 -2.00 43.90 7.69
N ASP A 5 -3.11 43.17 7.81
CA ASP A 5 -3.47 42.43 9.01
C ASP A 5 -2.37 41.44 9.36
N ILE A 6 -1.77 41.63 10.52
CA ILE A 6 -0.87 40.67 11.15
C ILE A 6 -1.78 39.57 11.74
N ASP A 7 -1.58 38.33 11.31
CA ASP A 7 -2.27 37.16 11.84
C ASP A 7 -1.72 36.84 13.23
N TYR A 8 -2.59 36.90 14.25
CA TYR A 8 -2.26 36.63 15.66
C TYR A 8 -2.75 35.25 16.12
N SER A 9 -3.22 34.39 15.20
CA SER A 9 -3.81 33.09 15.54
C SER A 9 -2.87 32.14 16.27
N ASP A 10 -1.57 32.25 16.03
CA ASP A 10 -0.48 31.54 16.72
C ASP A 10 -0.30 32.02 18.16
N LEU A 11 -0.36 33.33 18.41
CA LEU A 11 -0.37 33.91 19.76
C LEU A 11 -1.70 33.62 20.48
N GLU A 12 -2.83 33.67 19.79
CA GLU A 12 -4.14 33.33 20.36
C GLU A 12 -4.21 31.85 20.74
N GLN A 13 -3.62 30.92 19.98
CA GLN A 13 -3.51 29.52 20.38
C GLN A 13 -2.55 29.31 21.55
N GLN A 14 -1.45 30.06 21.60
CA GLN A 14 -0.45 29.93 22.66
C GLN A 14 -0.93 30.54 24.00
N PHE A 15 -1.85 31.50 23.95
CA PHE A 15 -2.44 32.17 25.11
C PHE A 15 -3.95 31.94 25.26
N HIS A 16 -4.53 30.96 24.56
CA HIS A 16 -5.91 30.55 24.77
C HIS A 16 -6.02 29.96 26.16
N THR A 17 -6.59 30.72 27.08
CA THR A 17 -6.94 30.21 28.40
C THR A 17 -8.13 29.29 28.21
N GLU A 18 -7.92 27.98 28.38
CA GLU A 18 -9.03 27.03 28.50
C GLU A 18 -10.06 27.62 29.45
N TYR A 19 -11.33 27.61 29.07
CA TYR A 19 -12.40 28.01 29.97
C TYR A 19 -12.44 27.01 31.13
N VAL A 20 -11.71 27.35 32.20
CA VAL A 20 -11.73 26.62 33.45
C VAL A 20 -13.04 26.97 34.13
N SER A 21 -13.94 26.00 34.26
CA SER A 21 -15.15 26.20 35.04
C SER A 21 -14.71 26.53 36.47
N PRO A 22 -15.31 27.52 37.15
CA PRO A 22 -15.02 27.80 38.56
C PRO A 22 -15.23 26.57 39.48
N LEU A 23 -15.92 25.54 38.99
CA LEU A 23 -16.16 24.27 39.68
C LEU A 23 -15.01 23.27 39.53
N ASP A 24 -14.11 23.44 38.56
CA ASP A 24 -12.97 22.52 38.31
C ASP A 24 -11.88 22.65 39.39
N SER A 25 -11.89 23.74 40.15
CA SER A 25 -11.03 23.93 41.32
C SER A 25 -11.71 23.52 42.64
N VAL A 26 -12.93 22.98 42.59
CA VAL A 26 -13.68 22.51 43.77
C VAL A 26 -13.58 21.00 43.89
N VAL A 27 -13.23 20.54 45.09
CA VAL A 27 -13.23 19.11 45.43
C VAL A 27 -14.15 18.85 46.63
N ILE A 28 -14.77 17.68 46.62
CA ILE A 28 -15.57 17.15 47.71
C ILE A 28 -14.68 16.19 48.50
N LEU A 29 -14.46 16.49 49.78
CA LEU A 29 -13.77 15.59 50.69
C LEU A 29 -14.81 14.89 51.56
N ASP A 30 -14.98 13.59 51.31
CA ASP A 30 -15.86 12.71 52.06
C ASP A 30 -15.06 11.89 53.10
N GLY A 31 -15.73 11.42 54.16
CA GLY A 31 -15.11 10.68 55.26
C GLY A 31 -14.50 11.56 56.36
N ALA A 32 -14.90 12.83 56.46
CA ALA A 32 -14.49 13.71 57.55
C ALA A 32 -15.19 13.38 58.89
N PRO A 33 -14.53 13.57 60.05
CA PRO A 33 -15.17 13.37 61.34
C PRO A 33 -16.40 14.25 61.57
N VAL A 34 -17.49 13.65 62.06
CA VAL A 34 -18.72 14.36 62.46
C VAL A 34 -18.47 15.13 63.77
N VAL A 35 -18.57 16.45 63.73
CA VAL A 35 -18.27 17.36 64.85
C VAL A 35 -19.35 18.44 65.02
N GLY A 36 -19.55 18.88 66.26
CA GLY A 36 -20.37 20.06 66.57
C GLY A 36 -19.60 21.38 66.46
N ALA A 37 -20.32 22.51 66.59
CA ALA A 37 -19.77 23.86 66.48
C ALA A 37 -18.63 24.19 67.46
N ASP A 38 -18.50 23.45 68.56
CA ASP A 38 -17.42 23.60 69.55
C ASP A 38 -16.07 23.03 69.08
N LYS A 39 -16.09 22.15 68.07
CA LYS A 39 -14.90 21.42 67.56
C LYS A 39 -14.60 21.67 66.09
N SER A 40 -15.50 22.34 65.36
CA SER A 40 -15.35 22.67 63.93
C SER A 40 -14.03 23.41 63.63
N ASP A 41 -13.72 24.47 64.38
CA ASP A 41 -12.50 25.27 64.20
C ASP A 41 -11.21 24.45 64.37
N ARG A 42 -11.23 23.45 65.25
CA ARG A 42 -10.07 22.57 65.48
C ARG A 42 -9.90 21.59 64.33
N LEU A 43 -11.01 21.08 63.78
CA LEU A 43 -10.99 20.17 62.64
C LEU A 43 -10.49 20.89 61.38
N LEU A 44 -10.97 22.10 61.10
CA LEU A 44 -10.53 22.91 59.96
C LEU A 44 -9.03 23.21 60.04
N LYS A 45 -8.51 23.61 61.22
CA LYS A 45 -7.07 23.84 61.42
C LYS A 45 -6.21 22.58 61.29
N ALA A 46 -6.76 21.42 61.66
CA ALA A 46 -6.07 20.15 61.47
C ALA A 46 -6.02 19.77 59.98
N LEU A 47 -7.12 19.93 59.26
CA LEU A 47 -7.21 19.64 57.84
C LEU A 47 -6.30 20.55 57.00
N THR A 48 -6.28 21.86 57.26
CA THR A 48 -5.38 22.79 56.54
C THR A 48 -3.90 22.48 56.78
N LYS A 49 -3.54 22.04 58.00
CA LYS A 49 -2.18 21.60 58.32
C LYS A 49 -1.81 20.30 57.61
N THR A 50 -2.73 19.33 57.55
CA THR A 50 -2.52 18.07 56.83
C THR A 50 -2.42 18.31 55.33
N ALA A 51 -3.28 19.14 54.75
CA ALA A 51 -3.23 19.53 53.35
C ALA A 51 -1.90 20.20 52.97
N ALA A 52 -1.41 21.14 53.79
CA ALA A 52 -0.12 21.79 53.56
C ALA A 52 1.06 20.82 53.65
N LYS A 53 0.95 19.79 54.52
CA LYS A 53 2.02 18.80 54.73
C LYS A 53 2.05 17.72 53.65
N GLU A 54 0.90 17.16 53.29
CA GLU A 54 0.80 15.97 52.42
C GLU A 54 0.56 16.35 50.96
N ALA A 55 -0.25 17.39 50.68
CA ALA A 55 -0.54 17.85 49.33
C ALA A 55 0.33 19.04 48.87
N GLY A 56 1.03 19.70 49.80
CA GLY A 56 1.80 20.92 49.51
C GLY A 56 0.91 22.13 49.16
N VAL A 57 -0.39 22.05 49.43
CA VAL A 57 -1.38 23.09 49.10
C VAL A 57 -1.74 23.88 50.36
N SER A 58 -1.65 25.21 50.28
CA SER A 58 -2.02 26.10 51.38
C SER A 58 -3.48 26.51 51.28
N ILE A 59 -4.32 25.91 52.13
CA ILE A 59 -5.77 26.17 52.16
C ILE A 59 -6.10 27.03 53.37
N SER A 60 -6.89 28.09 53.17
CA SER A 60 -7.43 28.90 54.26
C SER A 60 -8.75 28.30 54.78
N PRO A 61 -9.08 28.45 56.08
CA PRO A 61 -10.36 27.95 56.62
C PRO A 61 -11.61 28.52 55.94
N GLU A 62 -11.50 29.69 55.30
CA GLU A 62 -12.58 30.35 54.55
C GLU A 62 -12.88 29.67 53.21
N GLN A 63 -11.95 28.85 52.70
CA GLN A 63 -12.10 28.06 51.46
C GLN A 63 -12.74 26.69 51.69
N ILE A 64 -13.05 26.34 52.94
CA ILE A 64 -13.61 25.05 53.33
C ILE A 64 -15.04 25.27 53.82
N GLU A 65 -16.01 24.81 53.04
CA GLU A 65 -17.40 24.79 53.42
C GLU A 65 -17.75 23.43 54.00
N MET A 66 -18.16 23.39 55.27
CA MET A 66 -18.56 22.17 55.97
C MET A 66 -20.06 22.22 56.29
N PRO A 67 -20.91 21.52 55.50
CA PRO A 67 -22.35 21.48 55.73
C PRO A 67 -22.70 20.84 57.08
N THR A 68 -23.70 21.42 57.76
CA THR A 68 -24.24 20.90 59.03
C THR A 68 -25.67 20.40 58.85
N ASP A 69 -26.08 19.47 59.71
CA ASP A 69 -27.45 18.99 59.82
C ASP A 69 -28.33 19.91 60.69
N GLU A 70 -29.63 19.60 60.78
CA GLU A 70 -30.60 20.37 61.58
C GLU A 70 -30.27 20.37 63.08
N SER A 71 -29.38 19.48 63.55
CA SER A 71 -28.94 19.38 64.94
C SER A 71 -27.64 20.12 65.22
N GLY A 72 -27.03 20.74 64.21
CA GLY A 72 -25.77 21.49 64.31
C GLY A 72 -24.51 20.62 64.28
N GLN A 73 -24.60 19.37 63.80
CA GLN A 73 -23.46 18.47 63.58
C GLN A 73 -23.04 18.46 62.12
N SER A 74 -21.75 18.27 61.81
CA SER A 74 -21.26 18.19 60.43
C SER A 74 -21.69 16.89 59.74
N LYS A 75 -22.02 16.97 58.44
CA LYS A 75 -22.53 15.81 57.67
C LYS A 75 -21.47 14.79 57.24
N GLY A 76 -20.21 14.98 57.66
CA GLY A 76 -19.11 14.07 57.35
C GLY A 76 -18.42 14.31 55.99
N PHE A 77 -18.84 15.33 55.24
CA PHE A 77 -18.17 15.78 54.01
C PHE A 77 -17.94 17.29 54.01
N MET A 78 -17.01 17.75 53.17
CA MET A 78 -16.62 19.16 53.04
C MET A 78 -16.41 19.52 51.57
N PHE A 79 -16.77 20.75 51.19
CA PHE A 79 -16.38 21.33 49.92
C PHE A 79 -15.13 22.19 50.11
N ILE A 80 -14.14 22.01 49.26
CA ILE A 80 -12.87 22.72 49.34
C ILE A 80 -12.64 23.44 48.01
N SER A 81 -12.63 24.77 48.04
CA SER A 81 -12.37 25.61 46.88
C SER A 81 -10.89 25.97 46.79
N LEU A 82 -10.20 25.38 45.83
CA LEU A 82 -8.76 25.57 45.60
C LEU A 82 -8.50 26.66 44.57
N ALA A 83 -7.27 27.15 44.51
CA ALA A 83 -6.95 28.32 43.68
C ALA A 83 -6.98 28.01 42.18
N ASN A 84 -6.67 26.77 41.79
CA ASN A 84 -6.64 26.33 40.40
C ASN A 84 -6.92 24.82 40.29
N PRO A 85 -7.30 24.31 39.09
CA PRO A 85 -7.56 22.88 38.87
C PRO A 85 -6.32 21.99 39.10
N THR A 86 -5.12 22.53 38.89
CA THR A 86 -3.86 21.80 39.11
C THR A 86 -3.66 21.47 40.59
N GLU A 87 -3.97 22.42 41.48
CA GLU A 87 -3.99 22.23 42.92
C GLU A 87 -5.10 21.26 43.35
N ALA A 88 -6.26 21.29 42.70
CA ALA A 88 -7.34 20.33 42.95
C ALA A 88 -6.93 18.90 42.62
N GLN A 89 -6.26 18.68 41.49
CA GLN A 89 -5.71 17.37 41.15
C GLN A 89 -4.58 16.94 42.09
N ALA A 90 -3.69 17.86 42.47
CA ALA A 90 -2.62 17.56 43.43
C ALA A 90 -3.19 17.19 44.81
N PHE A 91 -4.19 17.92 45.28
CA PHE A 91 -4.90 17.65 46.51
C PHE A 91 -5.62 16.30 46.47
N GLN A 92 -6.33 15.99 45.37
CA GLN A 92 -6.98 14.69 45.19
C GLN A 92 -5.97 13.54 45.25
N ARG A 93 -4.86 13.62 44.50
CA ARG A 93 -3.83 12.56 44.47
C ARG A 93 -3.20 12.30 45.84
N ALA A 94 -3.04 13.34 46.66
CA ALA A 94 -2.40 13.24 47.97
C ALA A 94 -3.37 12.84 49.09
N MET A 95 -4.62 13.31 49.04
CA MET A 95 -5.58 13.17 50.14
C MET A 95 -6.62 12.06 49.91
N HIS A 96 -6.82 11.58 48.68
CA HIS A 96 -7.68 10.44 48.41
C HIS A 96 -7.06 9.14 48.97
N GLY A 97 -7.79 8.44 49.85
CA GLY A 97 -7.31 7.27 50.58
C GLY A 97 -6.47 7.59 51.82
N HIS A 98 -6.33 8.87 52.20
CA HIS A 98 -5.54 9.26 53.37
C HIS A 98 -6.27 8.94 54.68
N ALA A 99 -5.65 8.13 55.55
CA ALA A 99 -6.19 7.81 56.87
C ALA A 99 -5.95 8.97 57.86
N PHE A 100 -6.99 9.75 58.13
CA PHE A 100 -6.93 10.91 59.04
C PHE A 100 -6.85 10.48 60.52
N ASP A 101 -7.58 9.42 60.87
CA ASP A 101 -7.44 8.72 62.14
C ASP A 101 -7.71 7.22 61.97
N LYS A 102 -7.86 6.46 63.06
CA LYS A 102 -8.08 5.01 63.01
C LYS A 102 -9.45 4.60 62.42
N ARG A 103 -10.39 5.54 62.29
CA ARG A 103 -11.78 5.32 61.87
C ARG A 103 -12.15 6.08 60.60
N HIS A 104 -11.48 7.18 60.29
CA HIS A 104 -11.80 8.07 59.19
C HIS A 104 -10.68 8.05 58.14
N THR A 105 -11.05 7.66 56.93
CA THR A 105 -10.21 7.71 55.73
C THR A 105 -10.88 8.63 54.73
N PHE A 106 -10.13 9.57 54.16
CA PHE A 106 -10.67 10.55 53.24
C PHE A 106 -10.86 9.99 51.84
N SER A 107 -11.99 10.33 51.23
CA SER A 107 -12.27 10.11 49.81
C SER A 107 -12.42 11.48 49.16
N VAL A 108 -11.48 11.84 48.28
CA VAL A 108 -11.55 13.11 47.56
C VAL A 108 -12.10 12.89 46.16
N ILE A 109 -13.18 13.59 45.83
CA ILE A 109 -13.93 13.48 44.58
C ILE A 109 -13.96 14.87 43.91
N PRO A 110 -13.56 14.99 42.63
CA PRO A 110 -13.71 16.22 41.86
C PRO A 110 -15.18 16.61 41.74
N PHE A 111 -15.52 17.90 41.86
CA PHE A 111 -16.91 18.33 41.76
C PHE A 111 -17.53 18.03 40.37
N THR A 112 -16.71 17.97 39.32
CA THR A 112 -17.11 17.59 37.95
C THR A 112 -17.69 16.19 37.85
N ASP A 113 -17.30 15.27 38.73
CA ASP A 113 -17.70 13.87 38.63
C ASP A 113 -19.09 13.63 39.27
N VAL A 114 -19.64 14.60 39.99
CA VAL A 114 -20.93 14.48 40.68
C VAL A 114 -22.06 14.11 39.72
N ASP A 115 -22.10 14.71 38.54
CA ASP A 115 -23.13 14.40 37.53
C ASP A 115 -22.98 12.98 36.97
N SER A 116 -21.76 12.44 36.92
CA SER A 116 -21.53 11.07 36.48
C SER A 116 -22.00 10.05 37.52
N TYR A 117 -21.82 10.36 38.82
CA TYR A 117 -22.33 9.53 39.91
C TYR A 117 -23.85 9.64 40.06
N ALA A 118 -24.43 10.81 39.80
CA ALA A 118 -25.89 11.00 39.86
C ALA A 118 -26.63 10.22 38.76
N ASN A 119 -25.97 9.95 37.64
CA ASN A 119 -26.52 9.23 36.49
C ASN A 119 -26.04 7.76 36.39
N LEU A 120 -25.37 7.24 37.42
CA LEU A 120 -24.89 5.86 37.43
C LEU A 120 -26.04 4.92 37.78
N ASP A 121 -26.34 3.95 36.92
CA ASP A 121 -27.30 2.88 37.25
C ASP A 121 -26.75 2.00 38.37
N GLU A 122 -27.54 1.79 39.43
CA GLU A 122 -27.16 0.96 40.58
C GLU A 122 -27.13 -0.55 40.26
N GLU A 123 -27.74 -0.97 39.15
CA GLU A 123 -27.77 -2.36 38.68
C GLU A 123 -26.61 -2.64 37.68
N TYR A 124 -25.68 -3.49 38.09
CA TYR A 124 -24.63 -3.99 37.20
C TYR A 124 -25.23 -4.93 36.13
N ALA A 125 -25.29 -4.47 34.89
CA ALA A 125 -25.59 -5.32 33.74
C ALA A 125 -24.28 -5.88 33.16
N GLU A 126 -24.11 -7.20 33.23
CA GLU A 126 -22.98 -7.88 32.58
C GLU A 126 -23.05 -7.61 31.05
N PRO A 127 -21.94 -7.23 30.40
CA PRO A 127 -21.93 -7.01 28.96
C PRO A 127 -22.42 -8.25 28.22
N ALA A 128 -23.30 -8.07 27.23
CA ALA A 128 -23.74 -9.18 26.41
C ALA A 128 -22.52 -9.86 25.78
N GLN A 129 -22.32 -11.15 26.09
CA GLN A 129 -21.27 -11.93 25.47
C GLN A 129 -21.57 -12.02 23.96
N GLU A 130 -20.67 -11.48 23.13
CA GLU A 130 -20.84 -11.54 21.68
C GLU A 130 -21.01 -13.01 21.24
N GLU A 131 -22.10 -13.31 20.55
CA GLU A 131 -22.30 -14.64 19.97
C GLU A 131 -21.19 -14.90 18.95
N TRP A 132 -20.51 -16.05 19.09
CA TRP A 132 -19.47 -16.43 18.15
C TRP A 132 -20.08 -16.61 16.76
N ALA A 133 -19.80 -15.68 15.85
CA ALA A 133 -20.08 -15.84 14.44
C ALA A 133 -18.85 -16.44 13.73
N PRO A 134 -19.03 -17.47 12.88
CA PRO A 134 -17.93 -17.95 12.05
C PRO A 134 -17.44 -16.80 11.16
N ARG A 135 -16.16 -16.45 11.29
CA ARG A 135 -15.55 -15.42 10.41
C ARG A 135 -15.62 -15.89 8.97
N GLU A 136 -15.92 -14.94 8.08
CA GLU A 136 -15.83 -15.20 6.65
C GLU A 136 -14.44 -15.70 6.26
N HIS A 137 -14.39 -16.53 5.22
CA HIS A 137 -13.12 -16.99 4.69
C HIS A 137 -12.39 -15.80 4.05
N PHE A 138 -11.28 -15.36 4.65
CA PHE A 138 -10.57 -14.17 4.19
C PHE A 138 -10.21 -14.24 2.70
N ARG A 139 -9.89 -15.44 2.20
CA ARG A 139 -9.53 -15.70 0.79
C ARG A 139 -10.68 -16.06 -0.15
N ALA A 140 -11.91 -15.72 0.22
CA ALA A 140 -13.11 -16.05 -0.58
C ALA A 140 -13.04 -15.52 -2.03
N TRP A 141 -12.37 -14.39 -2.27
CA TRP A 141 -12.24 -13.80 -3.60
C TRP A 141 -11.47 -14.68 -4.61
N LEU A 142 -10.62 -15.61 -4.14
CA LEU A 142 -9.90 -16.54 -5.02
C LEU A 142 -10.82 -17.61 -5.62
N ALA A 143 -12.01 -17.81 -5.05
CA ALA A 143 -13.00 -18.77 -5.51
C ALA A 143 -14.01 -18.15 -6.50
N ASP A 144 -13.76 -16.94 -7.01
CA ASP A 144 -14.56 -16.34 -8.08
C ASP A 144 -14.58 -17.29 -9.30
N PRO A 145 -15.77 -17.73 -9.77
CA PRO A 145 -15.87 -18.68 -10.88
C PRO A 145 -15.26 -18.15 -12.20
N ALA A 146 -15.34 -16.83 -12.42
CA ALA A 146 -14.80 -16.16 -13.59
C ALA A 146 -13.28 -15.87 -13.47
N GLY A 147 -12.66 -16.14 -12.31
CA GLY A 147 -11.23 -15.94 -12.07
C GLY A 147 -10.78 -14.49 -12.25
N ARG A 148 -11.69 -13.53 -11.98
CA ARG A 148 -11.46 -12.10 -12.13
C ARG A 148 -10.50 -11.57 -11.07
N ASP A 149 -9.76 -10.53 -11.42
CA ASP A 149 -8.87 -9.84 -10.49
C ASP A 149 -9.59 -8.61 -9.91
N GLN A 150 -9.30 -8.24 -8.66
CA GLN A 150 -9.91 -7.09 -8.01
C GLN A 150 -9.00 -5.87 -8.07
N ILE A 151 -9.61 -4.70 -8.14
CA ILE A 151 -8.94 -3.40 -8.20
C ILE A 151 -9.50 -2.48 -7.13
N ALA A 152 -8.64 -1.79 -6.39
CA ALA A 152 -9.03 -0.73 -5.47
C ALA A 152 -8.90 0.62 -6.17
N LEU A 153 -9.97 1.41 -6.14
CA LEU A 153 -10.06 2.70 -6.81
C LEU A 153 -10.43 3.78 -5.80
N TYR A 154 -9.53 4.74 -5.64
CA TYR A 154 -9.74 5.87 -4.74
C TYR A 154 -10.06 7.15 -5.53
N ARG A 155 -11.34 7.53 -5.52
CA ARG A 155 -11.93 8.62 -6.31
C ARG A 155 -12.50 9.68 -5.36
N GLY A 156 -11.90 10.88 -5.31
CA GLY A 156 -12.35 11.90 -4.37
C GLY A 156 -12.26 11.41 -2.93
N ASP A 157 -13.39 11.26 -2.24
CA ASP A 157 -13.47 10.70 -0.88
C ASP A 157 -13.98 9.25 -0.86
N ASP A 158 -14.32 8.68 -2.01
CA ASP A 158 -14.86 7.33 -2.13
C ASP A 158 -13.76 6.32 -2.45
N LEU A 159 -13.68 5.26 -1.63
CA LEU A 159 -12.85 4.10 -1.91
C LEU A 159 -13.77 2.93 -2.28
N SER A 160 -13.60 2.40 -3.49
CA SER A 160 -14.27 1.19 -3.94
C SER A 160 -13.28 0.08 -4.26
N VAL A 161 -13.72 -1.16 -4.07
CA VAL A 161 -13.08 -2.36 -4.59
C VAL A 161 -14.01 -2.92 -5.66
N GLU A 162 -13.49 -3.02 -6.88
CA GLU A 162 -14.22 -3.43 -8.08
C GLU A 162 -13.59 -4.70 -8.67
N TRP A 163 -14.39 -5.50 -9.37
CA TRP A 163 -13.90 -6.62 -10.18
C TRP A 163 -13.54 -6.12 -11.57
N ALA A 164 -12.35 -6.50 -12.05
CA ALA A 164 -11.91 -6.23 -13.40
C ALA A 164 -12.60 -7.20 -14.37
N ASN A 165 -13.50 -6.68 -15.19
CA ASN A 165 -14.19 -7.41 -16.24
C ASN A 165 -13.45 -7.23 -17.58
N LYS A 166 -13.58 -8.22 -18.47
CA LYS A 166 -13.01 -8.19 -19.83
C LYS A 166 -13.82 -7.27 -20.77
N ALA A 167 -15.12 -7.18 -20.54
CA ALA A 167 -16.06 -6.27 -21.21
C ALA A 167 -17.09 -5.76 -20.19
N GLY A 168 -17.78 -4.67 -20.50
CA GLY A 168 -18.85 -4.14 -19.66
C GLY A 168 -18.39 -3.28 -18.47
N ALA A 169 -19.37 -2.89 -17.63
CA ALA A 169 -19.11 -2.09 -16.44
C ALA A 169 -18.50 -2.95 -15.32
N SER A 170 -17.50 -2.43 -14.60
CA SER A 170 -16.88 -3.11 -13.47
C SER A 170 -17.89 -3.35 -12.35
N GLU A 171 -17.99 -4.58 -11.87
CA GLU A 171 -18.85 -4.93 -10.75
C GLU A 171 -18.22 -4.43 -9.44
N THR A 172 -18.95 -3.63 -8.66
CA THR A 172 -18.44 -3.13 -7.37
C THR A 172 -18.61 -4.19 -6.28
N ALA A 173 -17.50 -4.71 -5.77
CA ALA A 173 -17.50 -5.68 -4.67
C ALA A 173 -17.81 -5.01 -3.32
N HIS A 174 -17.23 -3.84 -3.07
CA HIS A 174 -17.50 -3.05 -1.87
C HIS A 174 -17.17 -1.57 -2.13
N GLN A 175 -17.94 -0.65 -1.57
CA GLN A 175 -17.68 0.78 -1.67
C GLN A 175 -18.02 1.47 -0.37
N ARG A 176 -17.16 2.40 0.04
CA ARG A 176 -17.38 3.22 1.23
C ARG A 176 -16.79 4.62 1.07
N THR A 177 -17.60 5.63 1.39
CA THR A 177 -17.18 7.03 1.48
C THR A 177 -16.36 7.25 2.75
N LYS A 178 -15.25 8.00 2.64
CA LYS A 178 -14.28 8.29 3.70
C LYS A 178 -13.80 7.03 4.42
N TRP A 179 -13.50 5.99 3.64
CA TRP A 179 -12.95 4.75 4.19
C TRP A 179 -11.49 4.91 4.66
N THR A 180 -10.75 5.83 4.05
CA THR A 180 -9.37 6.17 4.41
C THR A 180 -9.18 7.68 4.29
N ASP A 181 -8.36 8.27 5.16
CA ASP A 181 -8.06 9.71 5.14
C ASP A 181 -6.89 10.03 4.20
N LEU A 182 -5.88 9.15 4.14
CA LEU A 182 -4.65 9.36 3.37
C LEU A 182 -4.59 8.49 2.13
N PHE A 183 -4.03 7.28 2.20
CA PHE A 183 -3.95 6.33 1.09
C PHE A 183 -4.45 4.96 1.55
N THR A 184 -4.54 4.02 0.63
CA THR A 184 -4.84 2.62 0.94
C THR A 184 -3.73 1.72 0.39
N GLN A 185 -3.55 0.55 1.00
CA GLN A 185 -2.58 -0.44 0.54
C GLN A 185 -3.10 -1.85 0.76
N TRP A 186 -2.93 -2.71 -0.24
CA TRP A 186 -3.15 -4.14 -0.08
C TRP A 186 -1.97 -4.80 0.63
N SER A 187 -2.25 -5.82 1.44
CA SER A 187 -1.20 -6.70 1.94
C SER A 187 -0.58 -7.53 0.79
N PRO A 188 0.67 -8.03 0.94
CA PRO A 188 1.40 -8.69 -0.15
C PRO A 188 0.72 -9.90 -0.79
N GLN A 189 -0.19 -10.58 -0.08
CA GLN A 189 -0.98 -11.70 -0.61
C GLN A 189 -2.44 -11.32 -0.90
N GLY A 190 -2.79 -10.04 -0.76
CA GLY A 190 -4.12 -9.51 -0.99
C GLY A 190 -5.15 -9.91 0.06
N THR A 191 -4.76 -10.51 1.20
CA THR A 191 -5.73 -10.92 2.24
C THR A 191 -6.37 -9.73 2.93
N TYR A 192 -5.62 -8.64 3.13
CA TYR A 192 -6.01 -7.48 3.90
C TYR A 192 -5.93 -6.20 3.07
N LEU A 193 -6.90 -5.30 3.27
CA LEU A 193 -6.86 -3.92 2.82
C LEU A 193 -6.54 -3.01 4.02
N ALA A 194 -5.52 -2.17 3.90
CA ALA A 194 -5.11 -1.25 4.95
C ALA A 194 -5.58 0.17 4.66
N THR A 195 -6.33 0.76 5.59
CA THR A 195 -6.81 2.16 5.50
C THR A 195 -6.16 3.02 6.58
N MET A 196 -5.67 4.19 6.20
CA MET A 196 -4.89 5.09 7.04
C MET A 196 -5.77 6.19 7.61
N HIS A 197 -5.75 6.36 8.93
CA HIS A 197 -6.54 7.34 9.68
C HIS A 197 -5.63 8.15 10.58
N LEU A 198 -6.07 9.33 11.03
CA LEU A 198 -5.30 10.15 11.98
C LEU A 198 -5.00 9.40 13.30
N GLN A 199 -5.92 8.53 13.73
CA GLN A 199 -5.77 7.71 14.94
C GLN A 199 -4.86 6.48 14.74
N GLY A 200 -4.59 6.09 13.48
CA GLY A 200 -3.76 4.95 13.14
C GLY A 200 -4.28 4.13 11.96
N VAL A 201 -4.05 2.82 11.99
CA VAL A 201 -4.26 1.95 10.84
C VAL A 201 -5.39 0.96 11.14
N ALA A 202 -6.28 0.75 10.17
CA ALA A 202 -7.27 -0.32 10.23
C ALA A 202 -7.07 -1.32 9.09
N LEU A 203 -7.23 -2.60 9.41
CA LEU A 203 -7.21 -3.69 8.43
C LEU A 203 -8.62 -4.24 8.21
N TRP A 204 -8.94 -4.47 6.95
CA TRP A 204 -10.21 -5.00 6.49
C TRP A 204 -9.98 -6.25 5.67
N GLY A 205 -10.90 -7.21 5.72
CA GLY A 205 -10.80 -8.42 4.90
C GLY A 205 -12.08 -9.24 4.91
N GLY A 206 -12.06 -10.37 4.22
CA GLY A 206 -13.27 -11.16 3.94
C GLY A 206 -13.96 -10.70 2.65
N LYS A 207 -15.12 -11.28 2.35
CA LYS A 207 -15.95 -10.90 1.21
C LYS A 207 -16.65 -9.57 1.50
N SER A 208 -17.10 -9.38 2.74
CA SER A 208 -17.81 -8.19 3.20
C SER A 208 -16.90 -7.01 3.58
N PHE A 209 -15.58 -7.22 3.59
CA PHE A 209 -14.58 -6.24 4.05
C PHE A 209 -14.85 -5.76 5.48
N ASP A 210 -15.12 -6.69 6.40
CA ASP A 210 -15.27 -6.37 7.80
C ASP A 210 -13.95 -5.95 8.44
N ARG A 211 -14.05 -5.09 9.46
CA ARG A 211 -12.87 -4.62 10.19
C ARG A 211 -12.30 -5.75 11.02
N ILE A 212 -11.05 -6.12 10.74
CA ILE A 212 -10.37 -7.22 11.43
C ILE A 212 -9.66 -6.70 12.67
N ASN A 213 -8.76 -5.73 12.50
CA ASN A 213 -7.94 -5.18 13.57
C ASN A 213 -7.70 -3.68 13.38
N ARG A 214 -7.44 -2.99 14.49
CA ARG A 214 -7.03 -1.58 14.54
C ARG A 214 -5.72 -1.45 15.29
N PHE A 215 -4.78 -0.72 14.70
CA PHE A 215 -3.47 -0.43 15.26
C PHE A 215 -3.43 1.05 15.62
N ALA A 216 -3.51 1.33 16.92
CA ALA A 216 -3.54 2.68 17.46
C ALA A 216 -2.13 3.30 17.45
N HIS A 217 -1.74 3.85 16.30
CA HIS A 217 -0.51 4.61 16.13
C HIS A 217 -0.85 5.97 15.52
N PRO A 218 -0.87 7.06 16.31
CA PRO A 218 -1.27 8.37 15.83
C PRO A 218 -0.42 8.88 14.66
N GLU A 219 -1.07 9.53 13.70
CA GLU A 219 -0.46 10.24 12.57
C GLU A 219 0.43 9.38 11.66
N VAL A 220 0.14 8.08 11.54
CA VAL A 220 0.89 7.19 10.63
C VAL A 220 0.87 7.71 9.20
N LYS A 221 2.06 7.75 8.59
CA LYS A 221 2.26 8.18 7.20
C LYS A 221 2.78 7.08 6.30
N LEU A 222 3.44 6.05 6.84
CA LEU A 222 3.98 4.94 6.06
C LEU A 222 3.69 3.61 6.74
N ILE A 223 3.37 2.61 5.93
CA ILE A 223 3.13 1.24 6.37
C ILE A 223 3.84 0.24 5.46
N ASP A 224 4.18 -0.92 6.01
CA ASP A 224 4.80 -2.02 5.29
C ASP A 224 4.43 -3.35 5.93
N PHE A 225 4.21 -4.36 5.11
CA PHE A 225 3.75 -5.68 5.52
C PHE A 225 4.87 -6.70 5.40
N SER A 226 4.89 -7.67 6.31
CA SER A 226 5.71 -8.85 6.15
C SER A 226 5.19 -9.75 5.00
N SER A 227 6.08 -10.53 4.39
CA SER A 227 5.76 -11.31 3.17
C SER A 227 4.64 -12.37 3.35
N TYR A 228 4.44 -12.89 4.56
CA TYR A 228 3.34 -13.80 4.92
C TYR A 228 2.25 -13.13 5.76
N GLU A 229 2.20 -11.79 5.78
CA GLU A 229 1.12 -11.01 6.39
C GLU A 229 0.94 -11.28 7.89
N ARG A 230 2.02 -11.63 8.60
CA ARG A 230 2.00 -11.81 10.06
C ARG A 230 2.26 -10.50 10.81
N TYR A 231 3.10 -9.64 10.25
CA TYR A 231 3.51 -8.39 10.90
C TYR A 231 3.22 -7.17 10.03
N LEU A 232 2.88 -6.08 10.69
CA LEU A 232 2.70 -4.76 10.09
C LEU A 232 3.70 -3.79 10.73
N VAL A 233 4.48 -3.11 9.91
CA VAL A 233 5.34 -1.99 10.34
C VAL A 233 4.59 -0.70 10.04
N THR A 234 4.57 0.20 11.01
CA THR A 234 3.97 1.53 10.89
C THR A 234 5.00 2.57 11.29
N TRP A 235 5.01 3.70 10.58
CA TRP A 235 5.88 4.83 10.88
C TRP A 235 5.08 6.14 10.97
N SER A 236 5.38 6.93 12.00
CA SER A 236 4.84 8.27 12.22
C SER A 236 5.96 9.30 12.35
N PRO A 237 5.82 10.50 11.75
CA PRO A 237 6.75 11.60 11.98
C PRO A 237 6.68 12.11 13.42
N ARG A 238 5.54 11.96 14.09
CA ARG A 238 5.39 12.30 15.50
C ARG A 238 6.01 11.20 16.37
N PRO A 239 6.88 11.53 17.34
CA PRO A 239 7.36 10.56 18.29
C PRO A 239 6.21 9.96 19.10
N ILE A 240 6.31 8.69 19.43
CA ILE A 240 5.38 7.98 20.28
C ILE A 240 5.43 8.60 21.67
N GLU A 241 4.26 8.99 22.18
CA GLU A 241 4.05 9.45 23.54
C GLU A 241 3.39 8.32 24.35
N PRO A 242 3.81 8.10 25.61
CA PRO A 242 3.15 7.14 26.47
C PRO A 242 1.71 7.63 26.71
N ALA A 243 0.76 6.75 26.44
CA ALA A 243 -0.64 7.09 26.53
C ALA A 243 -1.25 6.46 27.79
N THR A 244 -2.05 7.24 28.52
CA THR A 244 -2.76 6.78 29.73
C THR A 244 -4.16 6.22 29.43
N GLY A 245 -4.58 6.24 28.15
CA GLY A 245 -5.90 5.78 27.72
C GLY A 245 -5.92 4.28 27.40
N PRO A 246 -7.07 3.58 27.60
CA PRO A 246 -7.18 2.13 27.44
C PRO A 246 -7.00 1.62 25.99
N MET A 247 -7.02 2.53 25.00
CA MET A 247 -6.96 2.20 23.57
C MET A 247 -5.55 2.26 22.98
N SER A 248 -4.57 2.81 23.70
CA SER A 248 -3.19 2.92 23.20
C SER A 248 -2.29 1.95 23.95
N PRO A 249 -1.54 1.08 23.23
CA PRO A 249 -0.68 0.08 23.85
C PRO A 249 0.73 0.59 24.17
N PHE A 250 0.99 1.89 24.00
CA PHE A 250 2.32 2.46 24.20
C PHE A 250 2.59 2.76 25.68
N THR A 251 3.75 2.31 26.14
CA THR A 251 4.25 2.49 27.51
C THR A 251 5.37 3.52 27.56
N ASP A 252 5.86 3.84 28.76
CA ASP A 252 7.02 4.73 28.94
C ASP A 252 8.29 4.22 28.23
N GLU A 253 8.41 2.90 28.00
CA GLU A 253 9.55 2.31 27.26
C GLU A 253 9.51 2.62 25.76
N ASP A 254 8.32 2.96 25.23
CA ASP A 254 8.09 3.25 23.82
C ASP A 254 8.28 4.75 23.51
N ALA A 255 8.37 5.59 24.54
CA ALA A 255 8.43 7.03 24.42
C ALA A 255 9.62 7.48 23.55
N GLY A 256 9.35 8.34 22.56
CA GLY A 256 10.37 8.88 21.64
C GLY A 256 10.69 7.99 20.44
N ASN A 257 10.12 6.79 20.35
CA ASN A 257 10.21 5.96 19.15
C ASN A 257 9.27 6.46 18.05
N HIS A 258 9.49 6.06 16.80
CA HIS A 258 8.67 6.50 15.65
C HIS A 258 8.10 5.32 14.85
N LEU A 259 8.72 4.15 14.99
CA LEU A 259 8.29 2.93 14.33
C LEU A 259 7.63 2.01 15.34
N ALA A 260 6.54 1.38 14.94
CA ALA A 260 5.88 0.33 15.69
C ALA A 260 5.66 -0.89 14.79
N VAL A 261 6.03 -2.06 15.30
CA VAL A 261 5.81 -3.37 14.67
C VAL A 261 4.70 -4.09 15.41
N TRP A 262 3.70 -4.51 14.67
CA TRP A 262 2.46 -5.11 15.17
C TRP A 262 2.31 -6.53 14.67
N ASP A 263 1.70 -7.41 15.47
CA ASP A 263 1.23 -8.72 15.01
C ASP A 263 -0.19 -8.55 14.45
N ILE A 264 -0.37 -8.88 13.18
CA ILE A 264 -1.63 -8.69 12.46
C ILE A 264 -2.72 -9.61 12.99
N VAL A 265 -2.37 -10.81 13.45
CA VAL A 265 -3.37 -11.80 13.89
C VAL A 265 -3.89 -11.47 15.28
N THR A 266 -2.99 -11.08 16.19
CA THR A 266 -3.36 -10.77 17.59
C THR A 266 -3.73 -9.31 17.79
N GLY A 267 -3.34 -8.41 16.89
CA GLY A 267 -3.49 -6.96 17.06
C GLY A 267 -2.48 -6.34 18.05
N ALA A 268 -1.59 -7.15 18.64
CA ALA A 268 -0.71 -6.72 19.70
C ALA A 268 0.51 -5.93 19.17
N LEU A 269 0.94 -4.94 19.95
CA LEU A 269 2.23 -4.28 19.76
C LEU A 269 3.35 -5.27 20.08
N VAL A 270 4.21 -5.56 19.11
CA VAL A 270 5.35 -6.46 19.29
C VAL A 270 6.56 -5.69 19.79
N ARG A 271 6.90 -4.59 19.12
CA ARG A 271 8.05 -3.75 19.48
C ARG A 271 8.02 -2.38 18.81
N THR A 272 8.55 -1.37 19.49
CA THR A 272 8.80 -0.04 18.92
C THR A 272 10.29 0.20 18.67
N PHE A 273 10.59 1.11 17.74
CA PHE A 273 11.97 1.44 17.36
C PHE A 273 12.16 2.94 17.11
N PRO A 274 13.35 3.49 17.45
CA PRO A 274 13.70 4.86 17.11
C PRO A 274 14.08 4.97 15.64
N MET A 275 13.96 6.19 15.11
CA MET A 275 14.50 6.55 13.80
C MET A 275 16.01 6.40 13.78
N VAL A 276 16.55 5.98 12.64
CA VAL A 276 17.98 5.79 12.42
C VAL A 276 18.41 6.68 11.27
N GLY A 277 19.49 7.46 11.44
CA GLY A 277 20.06 8.30 10.38
C GLY A 277 19.49 9.72 10.28
N VAL A 278 18.59 10.12 11.18
CA VAL A 278 18.14 11.51 11.33
C VAL A 278 19.19 12.24 12.16
N SER A 279 19.88 13.23 11.57
CA SER A 279 20.71 14.16 12.33
C SER A 279 19.80 15.09 13.12
N ASN A 280 20.14 15.33 14.39
CA ASN A 280 19.48 16.36 15.22
C ASN A 280 19.85 17.79 14.79
N ASP A 281 20.40 17.97 13.59
CA ASP A 281 20.82 19.26 13.08
C ASP A 281 19.70 19.87 12.23
N PRO A 282 19.04 20.94 12.68
CA PRO A 282 17.94 21.58 11.95
C PRO A 282 18.34 22.13 10.57
N ASN A 283 19.64 22.28 10.28
CA ASN A 283 20.13 22.64 8.93
C ASN A 283 20.31 21.43 7.98
N GLU A 284 20.20 20.19 8.46
CA GLU A 284 20.23 18.95 7.66
C GLU A 284 18.84 18.30 7.48
N ALA A 285 17.76 19.08 7.67
CA ALA A 285 16.36 18.61 7.66
C ALA A 285 15.88 17.96 6.33
N ASN A 286 16.72 17.92 5.29
CA ASN A 286 16.40 17.37 3.97
C ASN A 286 16.88 15.92 3.73
N LYS A 287 17.32 15.17 4.76
CA LYS A 287 17.56 13.73 4.57
C LYS A 287 16.23 13.01 4.32
N ARG A 288 15.99 12.71 3.05
CA ARG A 288 14.84 11.94 2.55
C ARG A 288 14.74 10.62 3.30
N ILE A 289 13.59 10.37 3.92
CA ILE A 289 13.29 9.09 4.58
C ILE A 289 13.35 7.99 3.53
N VAL A 290 14.14 6.95 3.80
CA VAL A 290 14.22 5.76 2.95
C VAL A 290 13.23 4.73 3.49
N TRP A 291 12.26 4.35 2.66
CA TRP A 291 11.23 3.36 2.96
C TRP A 291 11.29 2.21 1.95
N PRO A 292 11.09 0.94 2.35
CA PRO A 292 10.90 0.46 3.72
C PRO A 292 12.19 0.45 4.55
N MET A 293 12.09 0.83 5.83
CA MET A 293 13.24 0.83 6.76
C MET A 293 13.58 -0.56 7.28
N PHE A 294 12.55 -1.38 7.46
CA PHE A 294 12.66 -2.78 7.84
C PHE A 294 12.42 -3.63 6.60
N LYS A 295 13.42 -4.41 6.22
CA LYS A 295 13.30 -5.37 5.12
C LYS A 295 13.13 -6.77 5.72
N TRP A 296 12.04 -7.43 5.35
CA TRP A 296 11.70 -8.76 5.84
C TRP A 296 12.49 -9.84 5.09
N SER A 297 12.97 -10.86 5.81
CA SER A 297 13.45 -12.06 5.15
C SER A 297 12.29 -12.74 4.44
N PRO A 298 12.52 -13.41 3.30
CA PRO A 298 11.44 -13.99 2.53
C PRO A 298 10.67 -15.08 3.28
N ASP A 299 11.32 -15.77 4.23
CA ASP A 299 10.71 -16.77 5.11
C ASP A 299 10.07 -16.16 6.37
N GLU A 300 10.13 -14.84 6.54
CA GLU A 300 9.62 -14.08 7.68
C GLU A 300 10.22 -14.46 9.05
N LYS A 301 11.32 -15.23 9.07
CA LYS A 301 12.03 -15.57 10.30
C LYS A 301 12.88 -14.42 10.84
N TYR A 302 13.25 -13.49 9.97
CA TYR A 302 14.10 -12.37 10.32
C TYR A 302 13.55 -11.07 9.72
N VAL A 303 13.83 -9.98 10.41
CA VAL A 303 13.64 -8.63 9.89
C VAL A 303 14.92 -7.86 10.11
N ALA A 304 15.36 -7.08 9.13
CA ALA A 304 16.61 -6.35 9.23
C ALA A 304 16.42 -4.87 8.88
N ARG A 305 17.23 -4.01 9.50
CA ARG A 305 17.37 -2.60 9.15
C ARG A 305 18.83 -2.21 9.05
N VAL A 306 19.11 -1.26 8.17
CA VAL A 306 20.46 -0.69 8.01
C VAL A 306 20.60 0.56 8.88
N THR A 307 21.76 0.70 9.51
CA THR A 307 22.24 1.97 10.03
C THR A 307 23.34 2.45 9.09
N PRO A 308 23.03 3.40 8.18
CA PRO A 308 23.97 3.82 7.15
C PRO A 308 25.33 4.21 7.73
N GLY A 309 26.39 3.71 7.12
CA GLY A 309 27.78 3.93 7.53
C GLY A 309 28.30 3.04 8.66
N GLN A 310 27.46 2.23 9.34
CA GLN A 310 27.88 1.56 10.57
C GLN A 310 27.60 0.05 10.62
N GLN A 311 26.35 -0.36 10.43
CA GLN A 311 25.94 -1.74 10.73
C GLN A 311 24.60 -2.13 10.12
N ILE A 312 24.38 -3.45 10.01
CA ILE A 312 23.07 -4.04 9.74
C ILE A 312 22.58 -4.71 11.02
N SER A 313 21.39 -4.33 11.49
CA SER A 313 20.74 -4.92 12.66
C SER A 313 19.68 -5.91 12.20
N VAL A 314 19.84 -7.18 12.58
CA VAL A 314 18.92 -8.28 12.23
C VAL A 314 18.20 -8.72 13.50
N TYR A 315 16.88 -8.84 13.43
CA TYR A 315 16.00 -9.26 14.52
C TYR A 315 15.30 -10.57 14.15
N GLU A 316 15.12 -11.45 15.13
CA GLU A 316 14.45 -12.74 14.99
C GLU A 316 12.97 -12.63 15.36
N THR A 317 12.09 -13.16 14.52
CA THR A 317 10.66 -13.29 14.83
C THR A 317 10.39 -14.54 15.68
N PRO A 318 9.39 -14.56 16.57
CA PRO A 318 8.43 -13.49 16.87
C PRO A 318 8.92 -12.47 17.92
N SER A 319 9.98 -12.79 18.66
CA SER A 319 10.43 -11.99 19.82
C SER A 319 10.97 -10.59 19.47
N MET A 320 11.32 -10.35 18.20
CA MET A 320 12.06 -9.17 17.74
C MET A 320 13.36 -8.93 18.52
N ALA A 321 13.96 -10.00 19.05
CA ALA A 321 15.28 -9.96 19.67
C ALA A 321 16.37 -9.88 18.59
N MET A 322 17.48 -9.21 18.86
CA MET A 322 18.58 -9.13 17.90
C MET A 322 19.24 -10.51 17.71
N LEU A 323 19.41 -10.93 16.45
CA LEU A 323 20.08 -12.17 16.07
C LEU A 323 21.48 -12.23 16.70
N GLY A 324 21.74 -13.23 17.53
CA GLY A 324 23.02 -13.38 18.24
C GLY A 324 23.35 -12.24 19.22
N LYS A 325 22.34 -11.48 19.68
CA LYS A 325 22.45 -10.35 20.64
C LYS A 325 23.36 -9.19 20.20
N LYS A 326 23.81 -9.16 18.94
CA LYS A 326 24.70 -8.13 18.39
C LYS A 326 24.38 -7.86 16.93
N SER A 327 24.33 -6.57 16.57
CA SER A 327 24.27 -6.13 15.18
C SER A 327 25.53 -6.56 14.41
N ILE A 328 25.37 -6.73 13.10
CA ILE A 328 26.46 -7.08 12.19
C ILE A 328 27.16 -5.78 11.84
N LYS A 329 28.32 -5.53 12.47
CA LYS A 329 29.14 -4.35 12.20
C LYS A 329 29.73 -4.44 10.80
N ILE A 330 29.35 -3.51 9.94
CA ILE A 330 29.82 -3.41 8.55
C ILE A 330 30.09 -1.93 8.32
N ASP A 331 31.35 -1.54 8.52
CA ASP A 331 31.77 -0.16 8.37
C ASP A 331 31.47 0.33 6.95
N GLY A 332 30.82 1.50 6.85
CA GLY A 332 30.46 2.08 5.57
C GLY A 332 29.24 1.50 4.87
N VAL A 333 28.50 0.55 5.44
CA VAL A 333 27.34 -0.04 4.74
C VAL A 333 26.33 1.03 4.33
N VAL A 334 25.93 1.05 3.06
CA VAL A 334 24.95 2.02 2.55
C VAL A 334 23.56 1.41 2.52
N ASP A 335 23.43 0.25 1.89
CA ASP A 335 22.15 -0.46 1.75
C ASP A 335 22.36 -1.98 1.67
N PHE A 336 21.28 -2.73 1.88
CA PHE A 336 21.24 -4.18 1.73
C PHE A 336 19.87 -4.65 1.21
N GLU A 337 19.84 -5.81 0.57
CA GLU A 337 18.61 -6.45 0.10
C GLU A 337 18.63 -7.94 0.41
N TRP A 338 17.46 -8.49 0.74
CA TRP A 338 17.28 -9.94 0.92
C TRP A 338 17.14 -10.64 -0.44
N ALA A 339 17.76 -11.80 -0.56
CA ALA A 339 17.57 -12.67 -1.72
C ALA A 339 16.16 -13.27 -1.69
N PRO A 340 15.35 -13.13 -2.75
CA PRO A 340 14.03 -13.77 -2.85
C PRO A 340 14.08 -15.31 -2.78
N MET A 341 12.91 -15.94 -2.61
CA MET A 341 12.77 -17.40 -2.68
C MET A 341 12.32 -17.84 -4.06
N ASN A 342 12.89 -18.93 -4.55
CA ASN A 342 12.29 -19.64 -5.67
C ASN A 342 11.05 -20.42 -5.22
N ASP A 343 10.28 -20.89 -6.20
CA ASP A 343 9.03 -21.61 -5.94
C ASP A 343 9.25 -22.93 -5.20
N LYS A 344 10.39 -23.62 -5.41
CA LYS A 344 10.72 -24.87 -4.69
C LYS A 344 10.89 -24.64 -3.20
N GLU A 345 11.65 -23.60 -2.85
CA GLU A 345 11.91 -23.24 -1.47
C GLU A 345 10.64 -22.72 -0.79
N ARG A 346 9.79 -21.98 -1.52
CA ARG A 346 8.50 -21.50 -1.02
C ARG A 346 7.54 -22.65 -0.73
N GLU A 347 7.37 -23.57 -1.68
CA GLU A 347 6.54 -24.77 -1.53
C GLU A 347 6.96 -25.62 -0.33
N ALA A 348 8.28 -25.79 -0.13
CA ALA A 348 8.79 -26.53 1.03
C ALA A 348 8.51 -25.81 2.35
N LEU A 349 8.67 -24.48 2.40
CA LEU A 349 8.35 -23.69 3.59
C LEU A 349 6.86 -23.73 3.93
N GLU A 350 5.99 -23.64 2.91
CA GLU A 350 4.54 -23.76 3.09
C GLU A 350 4.13 -25.16 3.57
N ALA A 351 4.76 -26.22 3.05
CA ALA A 351 4.54 -27.58 3.54
C ALA A 351 4.90 -27.73 5.02
N GLU A 352 6.00 -27.10 5.49
CA GLU A 352 6.35 -27.08 6.91
C GLU A 352 5.34 -26.28 7.74
N ARG A 353 4.93 -25.09 7.27
CA ARG A 353 3.95 -24.23 7.97
C ARG A 353 2.57 -24.88 8.09
N ASN A 354 2.16 -25.66 7.08
CA ASN A 354 0.87 -26.34 7.04
C ASN A 354 0.91 -27.73 7.72
N GLY A 355 2.04 -28.12 8.32
CA GLY A 355 2.20 -29.40 9.01
C GLY A 355 2.27 -30.64 8.09
N LEU A 356 2.37 -30.43 6.78
CA LEU A 356 2.56 -31.50 5.79
C LEU A 356 4.00 -32.02 5.75
N ALA A 357 4.96 -31.20 6.18
CA ALA A 357 6.36 -31.56 6.35
C ALA A 357 6.80 -31.36 7.82
N LYS A 358 7.81 -32.14 8.25
CA LYS A 358 8.37 -32.00 9.61
C LYS A 358 9.08 -30.65 9.73
N PRO A 359 8.89 -29.89 10.84
CA PRO A 359 9.62 -28.65 11.06
C PRO A 359 11.14 -28.84 10.94
N GLY A 360 11.79 -27.99 10.15
CA GLY A 360 13.23 -28.09 9.92
C GLY A 360 13.65 -29.17 8.92
N SER A 361 12.70 -29.74 8.15
CA SER A 361 13.00 -30.64 7.04
C SER A 361 13.84 -29.97 5.94
N THR A 362 13.76 -28.63 5.85
CA THR A 362 14.57 -27.80 4.97
C THR A 362 15.47 -26.88 5.77
N VAL A 363 16.76 -27.22 5.86
CA VAL A 363 17.78 -26.31 6.39
C VAL A 363 18.11 -25.31 5.30
N ARG A 364 17.44 -24.15 5.33
CA ARG A 364 17.72 -23.04 4.42
C ARG A 364 18.41 -21.90 5.16
N GLU A 365 19.45 -21.37 4.55
CA GLU A 365 20.04 -20.09 4.92
C GLU A 365 19.52 -18.98 3.99
N ASN A 366 18.97 -17.94 4.58
CA ASN A 366 18.63 -16.71 3.86
C ASN A 366 19.91 -16.01 3.42
N LYS A 367 19.84 -15.22 2.34
CA LYS A 367 20.99 -14.48 1.83
C LYS A 367 20.68 -13.00 1.82
N ILE A 368 21.68 -12.19 2.17
CA ILE A 368 21.64 -10.75 2.01
C ILE A 368 22.77 -10.32 1.10
N ALA A 369 22.49 -9.40 0.18
CA ALA A 369 23.50 -8.67 -0.55
C ALA A 369 23.57 -7.26 0.05
N PHE A 370 24.78 -6.75 0.29
CA PHE A 370 25.00 -5.39 0.77
C PHE A 370 26.23 -4.82 0.09
N TRP A 371 26.35 -3.50 0.13
CA TRP A 371 27.51 -2.81 -0.44
C TRP A 371 28.07 -1.72 0.48
N THR A 372 29.37 -1.50 0.34
CA THR A 372 30.13 -0.45 1.03
C THR A 372 30.83 0.41 -0.03
N PRO A 373 30.82 1.75 0.10
CA PRO A 373 31.54 2.64 -0.79
C PRO A 373 33.04 2.60 -0.51
N GLU A 374 33.81 3.35 -1.29
CA GLU A 374 35.24 3.53 -1.03
C GLU A 374 35.44 4.35 0.25
N ILE A 375 36.20 3.79 1.20
CA ILE A 375 36.47 4.44 2.49
C ILE A 375 37.97 4.39 2.75
N ALA A 376 38.58 5.58 2.82
CA ALA A 376 40.02 5.76 3.00
C ALA A 376 40.83 4.91 1.99
N ASN A 377 41.48 3.84 2.45
CA ASN A 377 42.29 2.94 1.62
C ASN A 377 41.57 1.64 1.23
N GLN A 378 40.29 1.47 1.58
CA GLN A 378 39.50 0.30 1.23
C GLN A 378 38.67 0.55 -0.03
N PRO A 379 38.73 -0.35 -1.03
CA PRO A 379 37.90 -0.22 -2.22
C PRO A 379 36.42 -0.43 -1.89
N ALA A 380 35.54 0.08 -2.74
CA ALA A 380 34.13 -0.26 -2.68
C ALA A 380 33.97 -1.77 -2.81
N ARG A 381 33.00 -2.34 -2.11
CA ARG A 381 32.79 -3.78 -2.08
C ARG A 381 31.31 -4.11 -2.10
N VAL A 382 30.96 -5.10 -2.90
CA VAL A 382 29.66 -5.76 -2.84
C VAL A 382 29.87 -7.16 -2.29
N SER A 383 29.07 -7.52 -1.29
CA SER A 383 29.22 -8.77 -0.55
C SER A 383 27.88 -9.49 -0.43
N LEU A 384 27.93 -10.80 -0.61
CA LEU A 384 26.82 -11.72 -0.41
C LEU A 384 27.07 -12.56 0.85
N MET A 385 26.15 -12.54 1.80
CA MET A 385 26.27 -13.20 3.09
C MET A 385 25.09 -14.13 3.36
N ASN A 386 25.35 -15.30 3.94
CA ASN A 386 24.31 -16.16 4.48
C ASN A 386 23.90 -15.73 5.90
N LEU A 387 22.63 -15.92 6.22
CA LEU A 387 22.07 -15.80 7.57
C LEU A 387 21.32 -17.08 7.93
N PRO A 388 21.48 -17.60 9.16
CA PRO A 388 22.12 -16.94 10.32
C PRO A 388 23.64 -17.15 10.44
N SER A 389 24.29 -17.97 9.61
CA SER A 389 25.72 -18.31 9.78
C SER A 389 26.71 -17.16 9.63
N ARG A 390 26.29 -16.03 9.01
CA ARG A 390 27.12 -14.85 8.71
C ARG A 390 28.33 -15.18 7.82
N THR A 391 28.25 -16.28 7.08
CA THR A 391 29.31 -16.68 6.16
C THR A 391 29.23 -15.85 4.88
N ILE A 392 30.35 -15.25 4.48
CA ILE A 392 30.43 -14.52 3.20
C ILE A 392 30.59 -15.54 2.09
N ILE A 393 29.61 -15.60 1.18
CA ILE A 393 29.59 -16.52 0.04
C ILE A 393 30.49 -15.98 -1.07
N ARG A 394 30.33 -14.68 -1.37
CA ARG A 394 31.05 -14.02 -2.44
C ARG A 394 31.26 -12.55 -2.08
N SER A 395 32.38 -11.99 -2.50
CA SER A 395 32.62 -10.55 -2.45
C SER A 395 33.35 -10.10 -3.70
N LYS A 396 32.99 -8.92 -4.20
CA LYS A 396 33.59 -8.30 -5.37
C LYS A 396 34.04 -6.89 -4.99
N ASN A 397 35.33 -6.61 -5.17
CA ASN A 397 35.87 -5.27 -5.00
C ASN A 397 35.65 -4.47 -6.30
N LEU A 398 35.31 -3.19 -6.13
CA LEU A 398 34.99 -2.22 -7.17
C LEU A 398 35.82 -0.95 -6.94
N PHE A 399 36.05 -0.16 -7.99
CA PHE A 399 36.91 1.03 -7.95
C PHE A 399 36.29 2.18 -8.75
N ASN A 400 36.52 3.43 -8.34
CA ASN A 400 35.89 4.62 -8.88
C ASN A 400 34.35 4.51 -8.89
N VAL A 401 33.78 4.03 -7.78
CA VAL A 401 32.33 3.84 -7.64
C VAL A 401 31.67 5.14 -7.17
N HIS A 402 30.60 5.54 -7.85
CA HIS A 402 29.74 6.63 -7.39
C HIS A 402 28.52 6.09 -6.62
N ASP A 403 27.84 5.08 -7.16
CA ASP A 403 26.65 4.48 -6.55
C ASP A 403 26.48 3.02 -6.97
N CYS A 404 25.79 2.22 -6.15
CA CYS A 404 25.45 0.83 -6.43
C CYS A 404 23.96 0.57 -6.13
N LYS A 405 23.26 -0.04 -7.08
CA LYS A 405 21.89 -0.54 -6.88
C LYS A 405 21.82 -2.05 -7.03
N ILE A 406 21.15 -2.72 -6.10
CA ILE A 406 21.04 -4.17 -6.03
C ILE A 406 19.69 -4.60 -6.62
N HIS A 407 19.70 -5.42 -7.65
CA HIS A 407 18.50 -5.90 -8.35
C HIS A 407 18.45 -7.44 -8.35
N TRP A 408 17.52 -7.99 -7.58
CA TRP A 408 17.30 -9.44 -7.51
C TRP A 408 16.33 -9.90 -8.59
N GLN A 409 16.62 -11.05 -9.21
CA GLN A 409 15.64 -11.78 -9.98
C GLN A 409 14.62 -12.44 -9.03
N SER A 410 13.36 -12.56 -9.44
CA SER A 410 12.24 -12.92 -8.55
C SER A 410 12.37 -14.27 -7.83
N ASN A 411 13.13 -15.22 -8.40
CA ASN A 411 13.42 -16.54 -7.83
C ASN A 411 14.76 -16.59 -7.07
N GLY A 412 15.49 -15.47 -7.03
CA GLY A 412 16.80 -15.39 -6.40
C GLY A 412 17.86 -16.23 -7.12
N ASP A 413 17.69 -16.51 -8.41
CA ASP A 413 18.65 -17.29 -9.20
C ASP A 413 19.81 -16.41 -9.71
N TYR A 414 19.50 -15.13 -9.97
CA TYR A 414 20.43 -14.13 -10.43
C TYR A 414 20.35 -12.86 -9.58
N LEU A 415 21.50 -12.21 -9.41
CA LEU A 415 21.61 -10.89 -8.81
C LEU A 415 22.37 -9.99 -9.78
N CYS A 416 21.79 -8.83 -10.11
CA CYS A 416 22.50 -7.77 -10.81
C CYS A 416 22.85 -6.66 -9.83
N VAL A 417 24.09 -6.22 -9.84
CA VAL A 417 24.50 -4.99 -9.15
C VAL A 417 24.84 -3.95 -10.21
N LYS A 418 23.99 -2.93 -10.30
CA LYS A 418 24.18 -1.79 -11.19
C LYS A 418 25.16 -0.83 -10.52
N VAL A 419 26.37 -0.74 -11.06
CA VAL A 419 27.45 0.09 -10.51
C VAL A 419 27.64 1.30 -11.39
N ASP A 420 27.26 2.48 -10.90
CA ASP A 420 27.56 3.74 -11.58
C ASP A 420 28.99 4.15 -11.23
N ARG A 421 29.85 4.20 -12.25
CA ARG A 421 31.28 4.50 -12.13
C ARG A 421 31.59 5.86 -12.73
N HIS A 422 32.73 6.39 -12.35
CA HIS A 422 33.27 7.61 -12.93
C HIS A 422 34.68 7.37 -13.48
N THR A 423 35.05 8.11 -14.51
CA THR A 423 36.45 8.14 -14.98
C THR A 423 37.36 8.74 -13.92
N LYS A 424 38.67 8.47 -13.97
CA LYS A 424 39.65 9.01 -12.99
C LYS A 424 39.61 10.53 -12.85
N THR A 425 39.15 11.25 -13.88
CA THR A 425 39.00 12.71 -13.88
C THR A 425 37.69 13.19 -13.27
N GLY A 426 36.75 12.28 -12.96
CA GLY A 426 35.41 12.56 -12.43
C GLY A 426 34.43 13.17 -13.43
N LYS A 427 34.85 13.40 -14.68
CA LYS A 427 34.07 14.18 -15.67
C LYS A 427 32.97 13.39 -16.37
N THR A 428 33.19 12.09 -16.58
CA THR A 428 32.25 11.23 -17.30
C THR A 428 31.85 10.06 -16.43
N LYS A 429 30.55 9.75 -16.42
CA LYS A 429 29.97 8.59 -15.75
C LYS A 429 29.69 7.50 -16.77
N TYR A 430 29.86 6.26 -16.36
CA TYR A 430 29.52 5.07 -17.15
C TYR A 430 29.05 3.98 -16.19
N THR A 431 28.30 3.00 -16.67
CA THR A 431 27.68 1.99 -15.80
C THR A 431 28.27 0.60 -16.08
N ASN A 432 28.60 -0.14 -15.02
CA ASN A 432 28.89 -1.57 -15.11
C ASN A 432 27.75 -2.35 -14.48
N LEU A 433 27.39 -3.48 -15.09
CA LEU A 433 26.49 -4.47 -14.49
C LEU A 433 27.32 -5.66 -14.02
N GLU A 434 27.30 -5.92 -12.72
CA GLU A 434 27.92 -7.10 -12.12
C GLU A 434 26.82 -8.16 -11.91
N LEU A 435 26.82 -9.20 -12.75
CA LEU A 435 25.79 -10.24 -12.80
C LEU A 435 26.28 -11.50 -12.08
N PHE A 436 25.71 -11.77 -10.91
CA PHE A 436 26.00 -12.92 -10.06
C PHE A 436 25.04 -14.08 -10.36
N ARG A 437 25.58 -15.29 -10.53
CA ARG A 437 24.82 -16.53 -10.71
C ARG A 437 24.84 -17.34 -9.43
N LEU A 438 23.75 -17.30 -8.68
CA LEU A 438 23.73 -17.72 -7.27
C LEU A 438 23.57 -19.24 -7.10
N ARG A 439 23.04 -19.91 -8.11
CA ARG A 439 22.80 -21.36 -8.11
C ARG A 439 23.96 -22.17 -8.71
N GLU A 440 24.94 -21.49 -9.30
CA GLU A 440 26.15 -22.11 -9.81
C GLU A 440 27.23 -22.15 -8.73
N LYS A 441 28.09 -23.18 -8.79
CA LYS A 441 29.18 -23.35 -7.83
C LYS A 441 30.10 -22.12 -7.84
N ASP A 442 30.53 -21.68 -6.66
CA ASP A 442 31.42 -20.54 -6.44
C ASP A 442 30.84 -19.15 -6.82
N CYS A 443 29.53 -19.10 -7.16
CA CYS A 443 28.81 -17.88 -7.52
C CYS A 443 29.53 -17.03 -8.59
N PRO A 444 29.63 -17.52 -9.84
CA PRO A 444 30.36 -16.82 -10.89
C PRO A 444 29.74 -15.45 -11.17
N VAL A 445 30.60 -14.49 -11.49
CA VAL A 445 30.24 -13.09 -11.72
C VAL A 445 30.66 -12.70 -13.13
N GLN A 446 29.71 -12.27 -13.94
CA GLN A 446 29.96 -11.68 -15.24
C GLN A 446 29.90 -10.15 -15.12
N VAL A 447 30.82 -9.45 -15.78
CA VAL A 447 30.83 -7.99 -15.86
C VAL A 447 30.38 -7.58 -17.26
N VAL A 448 29.34 -6.76 -17.33
CA VAL A 448 28.92 -6.11 -18.57
C VAL A 448 29.24 -4.62 -18.45
N GLU A 449 30.18 -4.14 -19.25
CA GLU A 449 30.59 -2.73 -19.28
C GLU A 449 29.75 -1.97 -20.30
N LEU A 450 29.10 -0.89 -19.87
CA LEU A 450 28.29 -0.03 -20.71
C LEU A 450 28.92 1.35 -20.81
N LYS A 451 28.98 1.90 -22.02
CA LYS A 451 29.48 3.26 -22.25
C LYS A 451 28.49 4.32 -21.73
N ASP A 452 27.21 4.02 -21.88
CA ASP A 452 26.10 4.88 -21.55
C ASP A 452 25.62 4.65 -20.11
N ALA A 453 24.96 5.64 -19.53
CA ALA A 453 24.41 5.52 -18.19
C ALA A 453 23.09 4.73 -18.22
N VAL A 454 22.86 3.90 -17.19
CA VAL A 454 21.64 3.10 -17.07
C VAL A 454 20.57 3.86 -16.27
N VAL A 455 19.47 4.16 -16.94
CA VAL A 455 18.28 4.82 -16.39
C VAL A 455 17.41 3.82 -15.63
N ALA A 456 17.08 2.68 -16.27
CA ALA A 456 16.25 1.64 -15.69
C ALA A 456 16.80 0.25 -15.99
N PHE A 457 16.61 -0.66 -15.04
CA PHE A 457 16.97 -2.06 -15.12
C PHE A 457 15.81 -2.87 -14.53
N ALA A 458 15.35 -3.91 -15.24
CA ALA A 458 14.32 -4.79 -14.72
C ALA A 458 14.52 -6.24 -15.18
N TRP A 459 14.56 -7.16 -14.22
CA TRP A 459 14.56 -8.61 -14.49
C TRP A 459 13.19 -9.06 -14.97
N GLU A 460 13.19 -10.02 -15.90
CA GLU A 460 11.99 -10.78 -16.21
C GLU A 460 11.60 -11.66 -15.00
N PRO A 461 10.36 -11.55 -14.48
CA PRO A 461 9.86 -12.43 -13.43
C PRO A 461 9.93 -13.90 -13.88
N GLN A 462 10.48 -14.75 -13.02
CA GLN A 462 10.66 -16.19 -13.25
C GLN A 462 11.48 -16.55 -14.52
N GLY A 463 12.14 -15.57 -15.13
CA GLY A 463 12.94 -15.72 -16.35
C GLY A 463 14.44 -15.51 -16.13
N SER A 464 15.19 -15.71 -17.20
CA SER A 464 16.64 -15.43 -17.29
C SER A 464 16.96 -14.25 -18.22
N ARG A 465 15.94 -13.46 -18.58
CA ARG A 465 16.06 -12.26 -19.40
C ARG A 465 15.98 -11.00 -18.52
N PHE A 466 16.51 -9.90 -19.01
CA PHE A 466 16.30 -8.59 -18.40
C PHE A 466 16.26 -7.49 -19.45
N GLY A 467 15.57 -6.41 -19.12
CA GLY A 467 15.51 -5.19 -19.91
C GLY A 467 16.38 -4.09 -19.30
N LEU A 468 16.98 -3.29 -20.17
CA LEU A 468 17.87 -2.19 -19.80
C LEU A 468 17.53 -0.95 -20.61
N ILE A 469 17.28 0.17 -19.94
CA ILE A 469 17.17 1.49 -20.58
C ILE A 469 18.47 2.25 -20.32
N THR A 470 19.16 2.63 -21.39
CA THR A 470 20.38 3.44 -21.35
C THR A 470 20.17 4.82 -21.96
N THR A 471 20.97 5.79 -21.53
CA THR A 471 21.04 7.12 -22.14
C THR A 471 22.48 7.55 -22.33
N ALA A 472 22.75 8.16 -23.48
CA ALA A 472 24.03 8.80 -23.78
C ALA A 472 24.18 10.16 -23.08
N ASP A 473 23.11 10.70 -22.46
CA ASP A 473 23.17 11.95 -21.71
C ASP A 473 23.80 11.72 -20.32
N PRO A 474 25.03 12.22 -20.06
CA PRO A 474 25.69 12.02 -18.77
C PRO A 474 25.00 12.80 -17.63
N ASN A 475 24.14 13.76 -17.94
CA ASN A 475 23.46 14.63 -16.96
C ASN A 475 21.99 14.26 -16.74
N TYR A 476 21.53 13.09 -17.20
CA TYR A 476 20.13 12.66 -17.09
C TYR A 476 19.54 12.68 -15.66
N SER A 477 20.41 12.59 -14.64
CA SER A 477 20.02 12.60 -13.23
C SER A 477 19.73 14.00 -12.68
N ASN A 478 20.27 15.05 -13.31
CA ASN A 478 20.06 16.46 -12.96
C ASN A 478 19.77 17.26 -14.25
N PRO A 479 18.59 17.08 -14.87
CA PRO A 479 18.24 17.86 -16.04
C PRO A 479 18.16 19.35 -15.68
N ALA A 480 18.72 20.22 -16.52
CA ALA A 480 18.56 21.65 -16.35
C ALA A 480 17.07 22.04 -16.51
N PRO A 481 16.60 23.12 -15.86
CA PRO A 481 15.23 23.60 -16.05
C PRO A 481 14.96 23.87 -17.54
N GLY A 482 13.91 23.26 -18.09
CA GLY A 482 13.53 23.41 -19.51
C GLY A 482 14.21 22.46 -20.50
N THR A 483 15.11 21.58 -20.06
CA THR A 483 15.59 20.47 -20.91
C THR A 483 14.51 19.40 -21.02
N GLY A 484 14.14 19.03 -22.25
CA GLY A 484 13.21 17.92 -22.50
C GLY A 484 13.76 16.58 -22.00
N MET A 485 12.91 15.55 -21.99
CA MET A 485 13.30 14.21 -21.53
C MET A 485 14.54 13.67 -22.28
N PRO A 486 15.48 13.01 -21.57
CA PRO A 486 16.68 12.47 -22.19
C PRO A 486 16.31 11.37 -23.18
N LYS A 487 17.10 11.28 -24.24
CA LYS A 487 16.92 10.25 -25.26
C LYS A 487 17.43 8.93 -24.71
N THR A 488 16.65 7.87 -24.89
CA THR A 488 16.96 6.57 -24.34
C THR A 488 16.96 5.47 -25.41
N ALA A 489 17.69 4.39 -25.12
CA ALA A 489 17.71 3.17 -25.90
C ALA A 489 17.33 1.99 -25.00
N LEU A 490 16.49 1.09 -25.50
CA LEU A 490 16.07 -0.10 -24.79
C LEU A 490 16.81 -1.32 -25.34
N THR A 491 17.51 -2.05 -24.47
CA THR A 491 18.19 -3.30 -24.84
C THR A 491 17.70 -4.44 -23.95
N PHE A 492 17.38 -5.57 -24.59
CA PHE A 492 17.08 -6.82 -23.89
C PHE A 492 18.29 -7.74 -23.88
N TYR A 493 18.53 -8.39 -22.75
CA TYR A 493 19.59 -9.38 -22.55
C TYR A 493 18.99 -10.71 -22.11
N ALA A 494 19.71 -11.80 -22.36
CA ALA A 494 19.36 -13.12 -21.84
C ALA A 494 20.60 -13.94 -21.49
N TYR A 495 20.45 -14.84 -20.52
CA TYR A 495 21.50 -15.80 -20.19
C TYR A 495 21.64 -16.88 -21.26
N ASP A 496 22.82 -16.97 -21.85
CA ASP A 496 23.20 -18.06 -22.76
C ASP A 496 23.93 -19.14 -21.97
N GLN A 497 23.26 -20.28 -21.76
CA GLN A 497 23.84 -21.42 -21.06
C GLN A 497 25.07 -22.02 -21.75
N ARG A 498 25.21 -21.87 -23.07
CA ARG A 498 26.32 -22.46 -23.85
C ARG A 498 27.60 -21.65 -23.64
N LYS A 499 27.48 -20.33 -23.68
CA LYS A 499 28.60 -19.41 -23.41
C LYS A 499 28.81 -19.18 -21.91
N GLY A 500 27.79 -19.48 -21.10
CA GLY A 500 27.80 -19.24 -19.67
C GLY A 500 27.79 -17.74 -19.34
N ASP A 501 27.18 -16.91 -20.18
CA ASP A 501 27.19 -15.45 -20.08
C ASP A 501 25.84 -14.85 -20.55
N PHE A 502 25.47 -13.71 -19.99
CA PHE A 502 24.40 -12.86 -20.47
C PHE A 502 24.83 -12.10 -21.71
N LEU A 503 24.04 -12.22 -22.78
CA LEU A 503 24.31 -11.59 -24.08
C LEU A 503 23.17 -10.65 -24.46
N PRO A 504 23.45 -9.54 -25.17
CA PRO A 504 22.40 -8.71 -25.73
C PRO A 504 21.64 -9.49 -26.81
N LEU A 505 20.32 -9.45 -26.74
CA LEU A 505 19.42 -10.07 -27.73
C LEU A 505 19.02 -9.08 -28.81
N LYS A 506 18.45 -7.94 -28.40
CA LYS A 506 17.97 -6.90 -29.32
C LYS A 506 18.03 -5.54 -28.66
N THR A 507 18.46 -4.57 -29.44
CA THR A 507 18.48 -3.16 -29.05
C THR A 507 17.50 -2.39 -29.94
N PHE A 508 16.61 -1.66 -29.30
CA PHE A 508 15.69 -0.72 -29.92
C PHE A 508 16.25 0.69 -29.74
N ALA A 509 16.92 1.19 -30.78
CA ALA A 509 17.60 2.50 -30.81
C ALA A 509 17.06 3.46 -31.88
N ASP A 510 15.97 3.11 -32.58
CA ASP A 510 15.52 3.75 -33.83
C ASP A 510 15.12 5.26 -33.78
N ALA A 511 15.09 5.85 -35.00
CA ALA A 511 15.31 7.24 -35.43
C ALA A 511 14.49 8.42 -34.84
N ASN A 512 13.47 8.19 -34.01
CA ASN A 512 12.60 9.24 -33.45
C ASN A 512 12.88 9.61 -31.97
N GLN A 513 13.96 9.08 -31.38
CA GLN A 513 14.44 9.44 -30.04
C GLN A 513 13.41 9.14 -28.92
N ARG A 514 13.30 7.85 -28.56
CA ARG A 514 12.51 7.38 -27.41
C ARG A 514 12.94 8.09 -26.13
N THR A 515 11.99 8.25 -25.21
CA THR A 515 12.21 8.91 -23.90
C THR A 515 11.78 8.06 -22.73
N SER A 516 11.53 6.76 -22.96
CA SER A 516 11.11 5.80 -21.93
C SER A 516 12.14 5.78 -20.80
N ASN A 517 11.67 5.79 -19.56
CA ASN A 517 12.51 5.84 -18.36
C ASN A 517 12.14 4.77 -17.32
N ASN A 518 11.05 4.02 -17.52
CA ASN A 518 10.62 2.93 -16.66
C ASN A 518 10.33 1.65 -17.47
N LEU A 519 10.54 0.50 -16.83
CA LEU A 519 10.25 -0.84 -17.38
C LEU A 519 9.37 -1.62 -16.41
N PHE A 520 8.22 -2.08 -16.90
CA PHE A 520 7.25 -2.85 -16.14
C PHE A 520 7.03 -4.19 -16.81
N TRP A 521 7.55 -5.25 -16.20
CA TRP A 521 7.35 -6.63 -16.69
C TRP A 521 6.02 -7.19 -16.21
N SER A 522 5.37 -7.97 -17.07
CA SER A 522 4.26 -8.83 -16.66
C SER A 522 4.75 -9.82 -15.58
N PRO A 523 3.98 -10.06 -14.50
CA PRO A 523 4.34 -11.03 -13.46
C PRO A 523 4.57 -12.47 -13.96
N LYS A 524 4.09 -12.80 -15.16
CA LYS A 524 4.31 -14.09 -15.84
C LYS A 524 5.51 -14.10 -16.80
N GLY A 525 6.20 -12.97 -16.95
CA GLY A 525 7.25 -12.78 -17.95
C GLY A 525 6.69 -12.58 -19.36
N ARG A 526 7.54 -12.76 -20.38
CA ARG A 526 7.27 -12.58 -21.82
C ARG A 526 6.92 -11.15 -22.26
N HIS A 527 5.96 -10.50 -21.62
CA HIS A 527 5.50 -9.16 -21.96
C HIS A 527 6.15 -8.10 -21.07
N VAL A 528 6.47 -6.96 -21.65
CA VAL A 528 7.05 -5.82 -20.93
C VAL A 528 6.55 -4.51 -21.52
N VAL A 529 6.25 -3.56 -20.63
CA VAL A 529 5.84 -2.21 -20.97
C VAL A 529 6.99 -1.27 -20.65
N ALA A 530 7.44 -0.49 -21.63
CA ALA A 530 8.39 0.60 -21.42
C ALA A 530 7.64 1.94 -21.48
N ALA A 531 7.76 2.75 -20.43
CA ALA A 531 6.96 3.96 -20.30
C ALA A 531 7.82 5.19 -20.01
N THR A 532 7.31 6.35 -20.46
CA THR A 532 7.81 7.68 -20.10
C THR A 532 6.92 8.25 -19.00
N LEU A 533 7.40 8.27 -17.76
CA LEU A 533 6.68 8.84 -16.60
C LEU A 533 7.38 10.11 -16.09
N GLY A 534 6.62 11.01 -15.46
CA GLY A 534 7.14 12.25 -14.87
C GLY A 534 7.47 13.35 -15.87
N SER A 535 7.10 13.20 -17.15
CA SER A 535 7.15 14.27 -18.14
C SER A 535 5.83 15.05 -18.15
N THR A 536 5.90 16.34 -18.44
CA THR A 536 4.71 17.19 -18.62
C THR A 536 4.16 17.19 -20.04
N SER A 537 4.90 16.63 -21.01
CA SER A 537 4.57 16.70 -22.44
C SER A 537 4.61 15.38 -23.18
N LYS A 538 5.32 14.36 -22.67
CA LYS A 538 5.42 13.04 -23.30
C LYS A 538 4.91 11.95 -22.38
N PHE A 539 4.02 11.10 -22.88
CA PHE A 539 3.39 10.02 -22.12
C PHE A 539 3.46 8.68 -22.86
N ASP A 540 4.56 8.45 -23.58
CA ASP A 540 4.72 7.28 -24.43
C ASP A 540 4.76 5.99 -23.60
N VAL A 541 3.91 5.03 -23.94
CA VAL A 541 3.79 3.69 -23.37
C VAL A 541 3.93 2.67 -24.48
N ASP A 542 5.05 1.95 -24.50
CA ASP A 542 5.42 0.98 -25.51
C ASP A 542 5.25 -0.45 -25.00
N PHE A 543 4.46 -1.25 -25.72
CA PHE A 543 4.20 -2.65 -25.40
C PHE A 543 5.13 -3.55 -26.20
N PHE A 544 5.87 -4.42 -25.53
CA PHE A 544 6.76 -5.39 -26.17
C PHE A 544 6.37 -6.83 -25.81
N ASP A 545 6.45 -7.72 -26.80
CA ASP A 545 6.40 -9.17 -26.63
C ASP A 545 7.76 -9.76 -27.03
N LEU A 546 8.35 -10.56 -26.14
CA LEU A 546 9.64 -11.16 -26.36
C LEU A 546 9.60 -12.53 -27.06
N ASP A 547 8.42 -13.14 -27.23
CA ASP A 547 8.26 -14.49 -27.80
C ASP A 547 7.18 -14.55 -28.91
N LEU A 548 6.81 -13.43 -29.53
CA LEU A 548 5.66 -13.34 -30.46
C LEU A 548 5.70 -14.37 -31.60
N ASP A 549 6.85 -14.54 -32.24
CA ASP A 549 7.03 -15.41 -33.42
C ASP A 549 7.47 -16.85 -33.06
N ARG A 550 7.49 -17.20 -31.77
CA ARG A 550 7.96 -18.51 -31.34
C ARG A 550 6.85 -19.55 -31.58
N PRO A 551 7.07 -20.59 -32.40
CA PRO A 551 6.06 -21.62 -32.61
C PRO A 551 5.74 -22.29 -31.27
N GLU A 552 4.45 -22.38 -30.93
CA GLU A 552 3.97 -23.03 -29.72
C GLU A 552 4.39 -24.50 -29.70
N GLY A 553 5.50 -24.78 -29.04
CA GLY A 553 6.04 -26.13 -28.93
C GLY A 553 5.24 -26.95 -27.92
N ASN A 554 4.27 -27.76 -28.39
CA ASN A 554 3.84 -28.95 -27.65
C ASN A 554 5.06 -29.84 -27.41
N GLN A 555 5.54 -29.91 -26.17
CA GLN A 555 6.73 -30.67 -25.77
C GLN A 555 6.55 -32.21 -25.82
N GLN A 556 5.65 -32.76 -26.64
CA GLN A 556 5.44 -34.21 -26.71
C GLN A 556 5.72 -34.90 -28.04
N ASP A 557 5.95 -34.18 -29.15
CA ASP A 557 6.24 -34.83 -30.45
C ASP A 557 7.48 -34.25 -31.14
N GLN A 558 8.66 -34.40 -30.55
CA GLN A 558 9.92 -34.21 -31.30
C GLN A 558 11.03 -35.18 -30.86
N SER A 559 10.82 -36.46 -31.14
CA SER A 559 11.94 -37.39 -31.38
C SER A 559 12.29 -37.39 -32.87
N ALA A 560 13.59 -37.27 -33.18
CA ALA A 560 14.25 -37.53 -34.49
C ALA A 560 14.64 -36.37 -35.43
N GLN A 561 14.60 -35.09 -35.03
CA GLN A 561 15.30 -34.00 -35.76
C GLN A 561 16.17 -33.08 -34.87
N GLN A 562 16.51 -33.54 -33.66
CA GLN A 562 17.48 -32.88 -32.80
C GLN A 562 18.89 -33.36 -33.12
N GLN A 563 19.59 -32.65 -34.02
CA GLN A 563 21.05 -32.47 -33.97
C GLN A 563 21.59 -31.44 -34.98
N GLN A 564 20.82 -31.04 -36.00
CA GLN A 564 21.29 -30.04 -36.99
C GLN A 564 20.66 -28.63 -36.87
N GLN A 565 19.55 -28.44 -36.14
CA GLN A 565 18.91 -27.12 -36.00
C GLN A 565 19.38 -26.27 -34.80
N GLN A 566 20.33 -26.75 -33.99
CA GLN A 566 20.85 -25.98 -32.84
C GLN A 566 21.82 -24.85 -33.22
N GLN A 567 22.28 -24.80 -34.49
CA GLN A 567 23.21 -23.76 -34.98
C GLN A 567 22.51 -22.46 -35.42
N GLN A 568 21.23 -22.48 -35.82
CA GLN A 568 20.51 -21.28 -36.29
C GLN A 568 19.67 -20.57 -35.20
N GLN A 569 19.47 -21.18 -34.03
CA GLN A 569 18.54 -20.68 -33.01
C GLN A 569 18.94 -19.38 -32.29
N GLN A 570 20.15 -18.85 -32.45
CA GLN A 570 20.59 -17.64 -31.72
C GLN A 570 20.44 -16.33 -32.51
N GLN A 571 20.40 -16.36 -33.84
CA GLN A 571 19.92 -15.21 -34.61
C GLN A 571 18.40 -15.08 -34.48
N SER A 572 17.67 -16.20 -34.33
CA SER A 572 16.20 -16.18 -34.27
C SER A 572 15.60 -15.77 -32.91
N THR A 573 16.30 -15.83 -31.78
CA THR A 573 15.71 -15.46 -30.46
C THR A 573 15.59 -13.96 -30.27
N GLY A 574 16.53 -13.17 -30.79
CA GLY A 574 16.41 -11.70 -30.78
C GLY A 574 15.32 -11.22 -31.74
N ASP A 575 15.17 -11.88 -32.88
CA ASP A 575 14.17 -11.53 -33.90
C ASP A 575 12.72 -11.67 -33.42
N ALA A 576 12.46 -12.60 -32.50
CA ALA A 576 11.14 -12.79 -31.89
C ALA A 576 10.69 -11.62 -30.99
N ILE A 577 11.62 -10.77 -30.54
CA ILE A 577 11.29 -9.61 -29.72
C ILE A 577 10.72 -8.50 -30.59
N ARG A 578 9.46 -8.14 -30.38
CA ARG A 578 8.74 -7.13 -31.17
C ARG A 578 8.12 -6.07 -30.28
N LEU A 579 8.16 -4.83 -30.77
CA LEU A 579 7.24 -3.80 -30.32
C LEU A 579 5.87 -4.15 -30.91
N VAL A 580 4.89 -4.37 -30.06
CA VAL A 580 3.50 -4.71 -30.45
C VAL A 580 2.76 -3.43 -30.81
N VAL A 581 2.71 -2.48 -29.87
CA VAL A 581 2.02 -1.20 -30.05
C VAL A 581 2.64 -0.11 -29.18
N SER A 582 2.51 1.14 -29.61
CA SER A 582 2.80 2.32 -28.81
C SER A 582 1.50 3.07 -28.54
N ARG A 583 1.29 3.47 -27.29
CA ARG A 583 0.14 4.25 -26.81
C ARG A 583 0.63 5.52 -26.12
N GLU A 584 -0.21 6.54 -26.08
CA GLU A 584 0.10 7.82 -25.43
C GLU A 584 -1.03 8.21 -24.46
N PRO A 585 -1.19 7.51 -23.31
CA PRO A 585 -2.18 7.87 -22.31
C PRO A 585 -1.76 9.17 -21.59
N PHE A 586 -2.31 10.29 -22.05
CA PHE A 586 -2.03 11.62 -21.50
C PHE A 586 -2.28 11.70 -20.00
N GLY A 587 -1.38 12.36 -19.27
CA GLY A 587 -1.52 12.54 -17.82
C GLY A 587 -1.18 11.32 -16.97
N THR A 588 -0.66 10.23 -17.57
CA THR A 588 -0.23 9.05 -16.81
C THR A 588 0.92 9.38 -15.86
N THR A 589 0.71 9.07 -14.58
CA THR A 589 1.71 9.23 -13.54
C THR A 589 2.32 7.91 -13.12
N ASP A 590 1.56 6.82 -13.21
CA ASP A 590 1.99 5.49 -12.76
C ASP A 590 1.35 4.37 -13.60
N ILE A 591 1.98 3.19 -13.57
CA ILE A 591 1.60 2.00 -14.32
C ILE A 591 1.75 0.75 -13.44
N GLU A 592 0.71 -0.08 -13.40
CA GLU A 592 0.71 -1.32 -12.62
C GLU A 592 0.16 -2.49 -13.42
N TRP A 593 0.87 -3.61 -13.42
CA TRP A 593 0.39 -4.87 -13.97
C TRP A 593 -0.52 -5.57 -12.97
N ASP A 594 -1.56 -6.20 -13.49
CA ASP A 594 -2.37 -7.10 -12.68
C ASP A 594 -1.57 -8.37 -12.29
N PRO A 595 -1.93 -9.06 -11.19
CA PRO A 595 -1.19 -10.24 -10.73
C PRO A 595 -1.22 -11.43 -11.69
N SER A 596 -2.23 -11.51 -12.56
CA SER A 596 -2.32 -12.56 -13.58
C SER A 596 -1.40 -12.30 -14.77
N GLY A 597 -1.04 -11.04 -15.03
CA GLY A 597 -0.20 -10.60 -16.13
C GLY A 597 -0.93 -10.45 -17.46
N ARG A 598 -2.26 -10.34 -17.43
CA ARG A 598 -3.15 -10.15 -18.58
C ARG A 598 -3.43 -8.67 -18.85
N TYR A 599 -3.52 -7.87 -17.80
CA TYR A 599 -3.94 -6.48 -17.85
C TYR A 599 -2.87 -5.56 -17.28
N VAL A 600 -2.76 -4.38 -17.86
CA VAL A 600 -1.94 -3.29 -17.33
C VAL A 600 -2.80 -2.06 -17.15
N ALA A 601 -2.75 -1.46 -15.97
CA ALA A 601 -3.44 -0.23 -15.66
C ALA A 601 -2.46 0.95 -15.74
N THR A 602 -2.84 1.99 -16.46
CA THR A 602 -2.15 3.29 -16.47
C THR A 602 -3.07 4.31 -15.81
N TYR A 603 -2.57 5.12 -14.89
CA TYR A 603 -3.42 6.11 -14.22
C TYR A 603 -2.70 7.42 -13.92
N GLY A 604 -3.48 8.50 -13.90
CA GLY A 604 -3.08 9.85 -13.54
C GLY A 604 -3.59 10.22 -12.16
N SER A 605 -2.68 10.40 -11.20
CA SER A 605 -3.01 10.78 -9.82
C SER A 605 -3.05 12.30 -9.65
N THR A 606 -4.12 12.80 -9.02
CA THR A 606 -4.22 14.19 -8.56
C THR A 606 -3.15 14.54 -7.51
N TRP A 607 -2.72 13.57 -6.68
CA TRP A 607 -1.65 13.79 -5.70
C TRP A 607 -0.30 14.10 -6.35
N MET A 608 -0.10 13.61 -7.57
CA MET A 608 1.12 13.82 -8.36
C MET A 608 0.97 15.00 -9.35
N GLY A 609 -0.14 15.75 -9.27
CA GLY A 609 -0.38 16.93 -10.11
C GLY A 609 -0.74 16.59 -11.56
N SER A 610 -1.32 15.42 -11.82
CA SER A 610 -1.79 15.08 -13.17
C SER A 610 -2.87 16.05 -13.65
N LEU A 611 -2.76 16.50 -14.91
CA LEU A 611 -3.73 17.38 -15.59
C LEU A 611 -5.01 16.64 -15.99
N GLU A 612 -4.90 15.33 -16.28
CA GLU A 612 -6.02 14.46 -16.65
C GLU A 612 -6.10 13.31 -15.66
N ALA A 613 -6.73 13.56 -14.51
CA ALA A 613 -6.94 12.54 -13.49
C ALA A 613 -7.91 11.46 -14.00
N GLY A 614 -7.53 10.20 -13.83
CA GLY A 614 -8.27 9.07 -14.35
C GLY A 614 -7.41 7.82 -14.48
N PHE A 615 -7.99 6.77 -15.05
CA PHE A 615 -7.28 5.52 -15.33
C PHE A 615 -7.72 4.90 -16.65
N ALA A 616 -6.82 4.12 -17.24
CA ALA A 616 -7.08 3.26 -18.39
C ALA A 616 -6.49 1.87 -18.13
N ILE A 617 -7.26 0.83 -18.45
CA ILE A 617 -6.84 -0.57 -18.36
C ILE A 617 -6.67 -1.09 -19.78
N TRP A 618 -5.51 -1.67 -20.03
CA TRP A 618 -5.11 -2.23 -21.32
C TRP A 618 -4.89 -3.73 -21.20
N ASP A 619 -5.17 -4.47 -22.26
CA ASP A 619 -4.68 -5.84 -22.44
C ASP A 619 -3.14 -5.85 -22.59
N PHE A 620 -2.50 -7.00 -22.40
CA PHE A 620 -1.07 -7.20 -22.66
C PHE A 620 -0.67 -6.91 -24.11
N LYS A 621 -1.64 -6.91 -25.04
CA LYS A 621 -1.46 -6.47 -26.44
C LYS A 621 -1.53 -4.96 -26.64
N GLY A 622 -1.93 -4.20 -25.61
CA GLY A 622 -2.15 -2.76 -25.66
C GLY A 622 -3.48 -2.35 -26.28
N GLU A 623 -4.48 -3.22 -26.28
CA GLU A 623 -5.88 -2.88 -26.58
C GLU A 623 -6.53 -2.26 -25.33
N ASN A 624 -7.30 -1.17 -25.51
CA ASN A 624 -7.98 -0.53 -24.39
C ASN A 624 -9.23 -1.33 -24.02
N ILE A 625 -9.36 -1.71 -22.75
CA ILE A 625 -10.52 -2.42 -22.22
C ILE A 625 -11.47 -1.44 -21.55
N GLN A 626 -10.91 -0.56 -20.72
CA GLN A 626 -11.65 0.41 -19.95
C GLN A 626 -10.86 1.70 -19.85
N GLU A 627 -11.52 2.83 -20.05
CA GLU A 627 -10.97 4.15 -19.77
C GLU A 627 -12.02 4.97 -19.01
N ALA A 628 -11.60 5.60 -17.93
CA ALA A 628 -12.46 6.48 -17.15
C ALA A 628 -11.68 7.72 -16.72
N LYS A 629 -12.16 8.88 -17.18
CA LYS A 629 -11.72 10.19 -16.67
C LYS A 629 -12.50 10.49 -15.40
N VAL A 630 -11.79 10.63 -14.29
CA VAL A 630 -12.38 10.76 -12.96
C VAL A 630 -11.77 11.97 -12.28
N ASP A 631 -12.61 12.95 -11.93
CA ASP A 631 -12.15 14.11 -11.17
C ASP A 631 -11.64 13.68 -9.79
N LYS A 632 -10.56 14.31 -9.33
CA LYS A 632 -9.87 13.99 -8.07
C LYS A 632 -9.51 12.51 -7.91
N PHE A 633 -9.11 11.84 -9.00
CA PHE A 633 -8.58 10.48 -8.94
C PHE A 633 -7.25 10.44 -8.17
N LYS A 634 -7.19 9.66 -7.09
CA LYS A 634 -6.04 9.64 -6.18
C LYS A 634 -5.14 8.43 -6.42
N GLN A 635 -5.71 7.23 -6.45
CA GLN A 635 -4.94 5.98 -6.42
C GLN A 635 -5.70 4.84 -7.09
N LEU A 636 -4.95 3.97 -7.78
CA LEU A 636 -5.38 2.68 -8.31
C LEU A 636 -4.43 1.62 -7.75
N LEU A 637 -4.95 0.49 -7.28
CA LEU A 637 -4.12 -0.65 -6.88
C LEU A 637 -4.76 -1.98 -7.27
N TRP A 638 -4.01 -2.85 -7.93
CA TRP A 638 -4.44 -4.23 -8.13
C TRP A 638 -4.33 -5.01 -6.82
N ARG A 639 -5.35 -5.83 -6.51
CA ARG A 639 -5.34 -6.72 -5.35
C ARG A 639 -4.34 -7.86 -5.61
N PRO A 640 -3.24 -8.00 -4.86
CA PRO A 640 -2.27 -9.07 -5.07
C PRO A 640 -2.89 -10.46 -4.89
N ARG A 641 -2.29 -11.47 -5.52
CA ARG A 641 -2.68 -12.88 -5.34
C ARG A 641 -1.61 -13.61 -4.53
N PRO A 642 -2.01 -14.48 -3.59
CA PRO A 642 -1.07 -15.39 -2.97
C PRO A 642 -0.45 -16.33 -4.03
N PRO A 643 0.68 -16.96 -3.71
CA PRO A 643 1.21 -18.07 -4.49
C PRO A 643 0.13 -19.11 -4.81
N THR A 644 0.27 -19.76 -5.96
CA THR A 644 -0.69 -20.77 -6.42
C THR A 644 -0.83 -21.90 -5.41
N LEU A 645 -2.07 -22.24 -5.08
CA LEU A 645 -2.40 -23.37 -4.20
C LEU A 645 -2.34 -24.72 -4.95
N LEU A 646 -2.17 -24.71 -6.27
CA LEU A 646 -2.14 -25.91 -7.09
C LEU A 646 -0.80 -26.64 -6.95
N SER A 647 -0.86 -27.96 -6.73
CA SER A 647 0.33 -28.81 -6.76
C SER A 647 0.96 -28.82 -8.15
N ARG A 648 2.25 -29.16 -8.25
CA ARG A 648 2.91 -29.26 -9.56
C ARG A 648 2.27 -30.27 -10.50
N GLU A 649 1.69 -31.32 -9.95
CA GLU A 649 0.99 -32.34 -10.72
C GLU A 649 -0.31 -31.77 -11.30
N GLN A 650 -1.07 -31.02 -10.52
CA GLN A 650 -2.26 -30.32 -10.99
C GLN A 650 -1.89 -29.27 -12.04
N GLN A 651 -0.84 -28.48 -11.83
CA GLN A 651 -0.36 -27.51 -12.83
C GLN A 651 0.06 -28.20 -14.15
N ARG A 652 0.69 -29.38 -14.07
CA ARG A 652 1.03 -30.18 -15.27
C ARG A 652 -0.22 -30.71 -15.96
N ALA A 653 -1.23 -31.16 -15.20
CA ALA A 653 -2.51 -31.60 -15.75
C ALA A 653 -3.25 -30.46 -16.46
N VAL A 654 -3.29 -29.26 -15.86
CA VAL A 654 -3.87 -28.06 -16.48
C VAL A 654 -3.16 -27.72 -17.80
N ARG A 655 -1.82 -27.74 -17.82
CA ARG A 655 -1.04 -27.52 -19.04
C ARG A 655 -1.31 -28.57 -20.13
N LYS A 656 -1.56 -29.83 -19.74
CA LYS A 656 -1.88 -30.91 -20.68
C LYS A 656 -3.26 -30.73 -21.32
N ASN A 657 -4.23 -30.24 -20.56
CA ASN A 657 -5.61 -30.08 -21.00
C ASN A 657 -5.93 -28.62 -21.42
N LEU A 658 -4.90 -27.79 -21.66
CA LEU A 658 -5.07 -26.36 -21.92
C LEU A 658 -6.00 -26.07 -23.10
N ARG A 659 -5.95 -26.89 -24.16
CA ARG A 659 -6.83 -26.74 -25.34
C ARG A 659 -8.31 -26.95 -25.03
N GLU A 660 -8.62 -27.90 -24.13
CA GLU A 660 -9.99 -28.18 -23.73
C GLU A 660 -10.53 -27.03 -22.88
N TYR A 661 -9.74 -26.54 -21.93
CA TYR A 661 -10.10 -25.37 -21.13
C TYR A 661 -10.21 -24.11 -21.99
N SER A 662 -9.33 -23.88 -22.97
CA SER A 662 -9.42 -22.73 -23.88
C SER A 662 -10.76 -22.70 -24.60
N ARG A 663 -11.18 -23.85 -25.17
CA ARG A 663 -12.48 -23.95 -25.85
C ARG A 663 -13.65 -23.67 -24.90
N GLN A 664 -13.62 -24.21 -23.68
CA GLN A 664 -14.67 -23.97 -22.68
C GLN A 664 -14.75 -22.49 -22.27
N PHE A 665 -13.61 -21.82 -22.09
CA PHE A 665 -13.57 -20.41 -21.73
C PHE A 665 -13.95 -19.49 -22.90
N GLU A 666 -13.57 -19.84 -24.13
CA GLU A 666 -13.99 -19.11 -25.34
C GLU A 666 -15.51 -19.17 -25.52
N GLU A 667 -16.11 -20.36 -25.38
CA GLU A 667 -17.57 -20.55 -25.45
C GLU A 667 -18.29 -19.76 -24.33
N GLN A 668 -17.77 -19.78 -23.10
CA GLN A 668 -18.33 -19.02 -22.00
C GLN A 668 -18.21 -17.50 -22.21
N ASP A 669 -17.05 -17.02 -22.67
CA ASP A 669 -16.81 -15.60 -22.96
C ASP A 669 -17.75 -15.10 -24.09
N GLU A 670 -18.00 -15.91 -25.12
CA GLU A 670 -18.94 -15.59 -26.20
C GLU A 670 -20.40 -15.50 -25.70
N LEU A 671 -20.81 -16.44 -24.84
CA LEU A 671 -22.14 -16.43 -24.23
C LEU A 671 -22.34 -15.22 -23.31
N ASP A 672 -21.34 -14.88 -22.49
CA ASP A 672 -21.40 -13.74 -21.58
C ASP A 672 -21.46 -12.42 -22.36
N ALA A 673 -20.65 -12.29 -23.43
CA ALA A 673 -20.70 -11.12 -24.31
C ALA A 673 -22.05 -10.98 -25.06
N ALA A 674 -22.64 -12.09 -25.49
CA ALA A 674 -23.96 -12.10 -26.11
C ALA A 674 -25.07 -11.66 -25.12
N ASN A 675 -25.02 -12.17 -23.89
CA ASN A 675 -25.95 -11.80 -22.82
C ASN A 675 -25.85 -10.30 -22.48
N GLU A 676 -24.64 -9.78 -22.25
CA GLU A 676 -24.42 -8.35 -21.97
C GLU A 676 -24.94 -7.45 -23.10
N ASN A 677 -24.71 -7.83 -24.35
CA ASN A 677 -25.19 -7.07 -25.49
C ASN A 677 -26.72 -7.06 -25.54
N SER A 678 -27.37 -8.21 -25.30
CA SER A 678 -28.84 -8.31 -25.27
C SER A 678 -29.47 -7.45 -24.17
N GLU A 679 -28.91 -7.45 -22.94
CA GLU A 679 -29.40 -6.63 -21.84
C GLU A 679 -29.25 -5.13 -22.12
N LEU A 680 -28.13 -4.74 -22.74
CA LEU A 680 -27.91 -3.36 -23.17
C LEU A 680 -28.90 -2.93 -24.26
N VAL A 681 -29.20 -3.81 -25.22
CA VAL A 681 -30.19 -3.58 -26.27
C VAL A 681 -31.58 -3.43 -25.65
N GLU A 682 -32.00 -4.33 -24.76
CA GLU A 682 -33.29 -4.27 -24.08
C GLU A 682 -33.43 -2.98 -23.26
N ARG A 683 -32.37 -2.59 -22.53
CA ARG A 683 -32.36 -1.33 -21.77
C ARG A 683 -32.46 -0.11 -22.67
N ARG A 684 -31.74 -0.10 -23.80
CA ARG A 684 -31.82 0.99 -24.79
C ARG A 684 -33.21 1.08 -25.39
N GLN A 685 -33.81 -0.05 -25.76
CA GLN A 685 -35.16 -0.12 -26.30
C GLN A 685 -36.18 0.41 -25.29
N ARG A 686 -36.10 -0.03 -24.03
CA ARG A 686 -36.96 0.48 -22.95
C ARG A 686 -36.84 1.98 -22.76
N LEU A 687 -35.62 2.54 -22.74
CA LEU A 687 -35.42 3.99 -22.58
C LEU A 687 -35.94 4.78 -23.79
N LEU A 688 -35.79 4.23 -25.00
CA LEU A 688 -36.37 4.81 -26.20
C LEU A 688 -37.90 4.79 -26.15
N ASP A 689 -38.50 3.70 -25.68
CA ASP A 689 -39.95 3.58 -25.50
C ASP A 689 -40.47 4.53 -24.43
N GLU A 690 -39.79 4.64 -23.28
CA GLU A 690 -40.12 5.61 -22.22
C GLU A 690 -40.02 7.05 -22.74
N TRP A 691 -38.98 7.38 -23.52
CA TRP A 691 -38.82 8.70 -24.14
C TRP A 691 -39.91 8.98 -25.19
N ASN A 692 -40.23 7.99 -26.02
CA ASN A 692 -41.27 8.11 -27.05
C ASN A 692 -42.66 8.26 -26.41
N ALA A 693 -42.96 7.52 -25.35
CA ALA A 693 -44.17 7.66 -24.56
C ALA A 693 -44.27 9.07 -23.94
N TRP A 694 -43.21 9.52 -23.26
CA TRP A 694 -43.16 10.87 -22.69
C TRP A 694 -43.33 11.96 -23.76
N ARG A 695 -42.67 11.82 -24.91
CA ARG A 695 -42.78 12.75 -26.04
C ARG A 695 -44.22 12.78 -26.57
N SER A 696 -44.87 11.62 -26.70
CA SER A 696 -46.26 11.50 -27.14
C SER A 696 -47.22 12.18 -26.16
N GLU A 697 -47.06 11.95 -24.85
CA GLU A 697 -47.85 12.62 -23.81
C GLU A 697 -47.67 14.14 -23.83
N CYS A 698 -46.43 14.63 -23.95
CA CYS A 698 -46.15 16.06 -24.05
C CYS A 698 -46.78 16.68 -25.30
N LEU A 699 -46.71 16.00 -26.45
CA LEU A 699 -47.34 16.44 -27.68
C LEU A 699 -48.86 16.50 -27.54
N ALA A 700 -49.47 15.47 -26.94
CA ALA A 700 -50.91 15.43 -26.69
C ALA A 700 -51.35 16.56 -25.75
N ALA A 701 -50.61 16.82 -24.67
CA ALA A 701 -50.89 17.93 -23.74
C ALA A 701 -50.74 19.31 -24.40
N LEU A 702 -49.71 19.49 -25.24
CA LEU A 702 -49.53 20.72 -26.02
C LEU A 702 -50.65 20.92 -27.04
N GLU A 703 -51.13 19.84 -27.67
CA GLU A 703 -52.23 19.88 -28.62
C GLU A 703 -53.57 20.17 -27.94
N GLN A 704 -53.84 19.58 -26.77
CA GLN A 704 -54.99 19.92 -25.93
C GLN A 704 -54.97 21.41 -25.56
N ARG A 705 -53.84 21.91 -25.06
CA ARG A 705 -53.68 23.33 -24.72
C ARG A 705 -53.80 24.26 -25.94
N ARG A 706 -53.34 23.82 -27.11
CA ARG A 706 -53.53 24.54 -28.38
C ARG A 706 -55.01 24.65 -28.74
N ASN A 707 -55.75 23.54 -28.61
CA ASN A 707 -57.18 23.48 -28.91
C ASN A 707 -57.99 24.36 -27.93
N GLU A 708 -57.66 24.36 -26.64
CA GLU A 708 -58.27 25.23 -25.63
C GLU A 708 -58.05 26.73 -25.92
N LEU A 709 -56.89 27.09 -26.47
CA LEU A 709 -56.53 28.47 -26.81
C LEU A 709 -57.01 28.91 -28.21
N GLY A 710 -57.67 28.04 -28.97
CA GLY A 710 -58.23 28.36 -30.30
C GLY A 710 -57.21 28.78 -31.35
N ARG A 711 -55.93 28.40 -31.20
CA ARG A 711 -54.85 28.82 -32.11
C ARG A 711 -54.68 27.82 -33.27
N PRO A 712 -54.54 28.30 -34.53
CA PRO A 712 -54.28 27.41 -35.65
C PRO A 712 -52.90 26.72 -35.52
N PRO A 713 -52.72 25.52 -36.09
CA PRO A 713 -51.42 24.85 -36.14
C PRO A 713 -50.38 25.76 -36.81
N LYS A 714 -49.17 25.86 -36.24
CA LYS A 714 -48.08 26.60 -36.90
C LYS A 714 -47.75 25.93 -38.23
N ALA A 715 -47.74 26.68 -39.33
CA ALA A 715 -47.46 26.17 -40.67
C ALA A 715 -46.09 25.46 -40.80
N SER A 716 -45.11 25.82 -39.96
CA SER A 716 -43.81 25.14 -39.87
C SER A 716 -43.88 23.72 -39.32
N LEU A 717 -44.86 23.41 -38.45
CA LEU A 717 -45.06 22.07 -37.88
C LEU A 717 -45.81 21.16 -38.87
N VAL A 718 -46.72 21.72 -39.68
CA VAL A 718 -47.43 20.98 -40.74
C VAL A 718 -46.44 20.53 -41.83
N LYS A 719 -45.55 21.44 -42.27
CA LYS A 719 -44.47 21.09 -43.20
C LYS A 719 -43.49 20.05 -42.64
N ALA A 720 -43.18 20.10 -41.35
CA ALA A 720 -42.30 19.11 -40.72
C ALA A 720 -42.97 17.73 -40.61
N ALA A 721 -44.28 17.67 -40.36
CA ALA A 721 -45.04 16.42 -40.32
C ALA A 721 -45.24 15.81 -41.71
N GLU A 722 -45.33 16.64 -42.76
CA GLU A 722 -45.34 16.16 -44.15
C GLU A 722 -43.98 15.58 -44.56
N GLY A 723 -42.86 16.20 -44.15
CA GLY A 723 -41.51 15.67 -44.40
C GLY A 723 -41.20 14.36 -43.67
N LEU A 724 -41.69 14.17 -42.44
CA LEU A 724 -41.51 12.92 -41.68
C LEU A 724 -42.26 11.73 -42.28
N LYS A 725 -43.39 11.97 -42.97
CA LYS A 725 -44.13 10.91 -43.67
C LYS A 725 -43.47 10.46 -44.98
N GLU A 726 -42.60 11.29 -45.56
CA GLU A 726 -41.78 10.92 -46.71
C GLU A 726 -40.53 10.11 -46.30
N GLU A 727 -40.08 10.20 -45.05
CA GLU A 727 -38.92 9.44 -44.53
C GLU A 727 -39.30 8.08 -43.87
N GLU A 728 -40.58 7.79 -43.61
CA GLU A 728 -41.05 6.51 -43.01
C GLU A 728 -41.10 5.33 -44.01
N GLU A 729 -40.55 5.45 -45.22
CA GLU A 729 -40.42 4.35 -46.18
C GLU A 729 -39.28 3.39 -45.79
N VAL A 730 -39.57 2.55 -44.77
CA VAL A 730 -39.00 1.21 -44.50
C VAL A 730 -37.48 1.05 -44.66
N GLU A 731 -36.72 1.40 -43.61
CA GLU A 731 -35.47 0.68 -43.30
C GLU A 731 -35.83 -0.58 -42.50
N GLU A 732 -36.10 -1.67 -43.22
CA GLU A 732 -36.17 -3.02 -42.64
C GLU A 732 -34.74 -3.42 -42.23
N ILE A 733 -34.42 -3.28 -40.94
CA ILE A 733 -33.18 -3.80 -40.37
C ILE A 733 -33.27 -5.33 -40.42
N VAL A 734 -32.79 -5.93 -41.51
CA VAL A 734 -32.55 -7.36 -41.60
C VAL A 734 -31.31 -7.67 -40.78
N GLU A 735 -31.50 -8.18 -39.56
CA GLU A 735 -30.42 -8.82 -38.80
C GLU A 735 -30.04 -10.12 -39.51
N GLU A 736 -28.98 -10.07 -40.32
CA GLU A 736 -28.36 -11.24 -40.89
C GLU A 736 -27.70 -12.03 -39.74
N VAL A 737 -28.29 -13.19 -39.40
CA VAL A 737 -27.69 -14.17 -38.48
C VAL A 737 -26.40 -14.68 -39.13
N ILE A 738 -25.25 -14.16 -38.67
CA ILE A 738 -23.94 -14.65 -39.08
C ILE A 738 -23.70 -15.98 -38.35
N GLU A 739 -23.92 -17.06 -39.10
CA GLU A 739 -23.39 -18.43 -38.90
C GLU A 739 -23.95 -19.27 -37.73
N GLU A 740 -25.06 -19.97 -37.99
CA GLU A 740 -25.51 -21.12 -37.19
C GLU A 740 -24.75 -22.38 -37.63
N LYS A 741 -23.78 -22.86 -36.82
CA LYS A 741 -23.13 -24.16 -37.02
C LYS A 741 -23.96 -25.27 -36.37
N THR A 742 -24.77 -25.95 -37.18
CA THR A 742 -25.33 -27.27 -36.80
C THR A 742 -24.25 -28.35 -36.87
N GLU A 743 -23.80 -28.85 -35.72
CA GLU A 743 -23.11 -30.14 -35.63
C GLU A 743 -24.13 -31.27 -35.84
N ILE A 744 -23.99 -32.00 -36.94
CA ILE A 744 -24.68 -33.28 -37.14
C ILE A 744 -23.87 -34.33 -36.39
N VAL A 745 -24.41 -34.82 -35.27
CA VAL A 745 -23.94 -36.04 -34.62
C VAL A 745 -24.23 -37.22 -35.55
N GLY A 746 -23.18 -37.80 -36.11
CA GLY A 746 -23.18 -39.04 -36.88
C GLY A 746 -22.24 -40.07 -36.28
#